data_AF-A0A3E4WHZ3-F1
#
_entry.id   AF-A0A3E4WHZ3-F1
#
_cell.length_a   1.000
_cell.length_b   1.000
_cell.length_c   1.000
_cell.angle_alpha   90.00
_cell.angle_beta   90.00
_cell.angle_gamma   90.00
#
_symmetry.space_group_name_H-M   'P 1'
#
loop_
_entity.id
_entity.type
_entity.pdbx_description
1 polymer ?
#
loop_
_entity_poly.entity_id
_entity_poly.type
_entity_poly.pdbx_seq_one_letter_code
_entity_poly.pdbx_strand_id
1 'polypeptide(L)'
;MYIKKYIQFFGILSALLFTTACGGEDIPSGGEGEGGGTGDGGSSTPVRTITTHINEFQVEGENSSLPGEGEIKELQACLFEDGAMTEIYTQFTQKDGQYMFQTDKQTGHLYILANIADQINVQELKAQGITEDEWQQITFAHAEDYIHAPEFFSGMIDLGQTAENALHLHLERGIARFDLSIRTTSSIKVKKVVLKNMTHHTFLFPQNPVTIPTDAGVKDRSIEFPQWLETNTQGIAYVYEQSGEDLKASMEIVKNGKETTLESTLPSTLKRNVVYTLEITTDSATGEAKLNIVEWKNGGDHTLSSGMGNLKVDTQTSILPENVVINEEKTQVTIPHTATEMTLAIDCDDELELIPGNMPIKIESLGGTRPETIGKNLFRIQKEQWRPGVAGQELKLRFHRKGLLHNYEEDALTLVLSENPIKLEGLIHFHDGYEFDFGRYIDNELGLITLPESKKLTVEYESGEGHWIKLDEQDETPNSFRIIGGWKPNDPTANGRKQKATLVICNTDGTDREEYTVVRRNWGLPVTYLNGVWWCKYNAMGDSKNFSDQILSSNDPAAKAGKTLFDYLRDCTPEEFFKLWKWQYQGKTTQGMEVIDDGGVAKLKGYSPSSAHINRLDATAMAPDGYELPSMENFERVLNSTSGTIWLMWDGSHTTAWNGGSNIQRRQRRRNDVTVGSVALSDLIYIQMYNNAEQQYEPLVWYGPGAQWDDSGIKHGHYNAMLWATHSPSNGQGWFYNGTMAGLYPNKNGAGSNDTRLLRFKKSDVEYIYE
;
A
#
# COMPACT_ATOMS: atom_id res chain seq x y z
N MET A 1 21.09 48.57 14.23
CA MET A 1 22.24 49.19 13.51
C MET A 1 23.48 48.36 13.86
N TYR A 2 24.36 47.93 12.97
CA TYR A 2 24.43 48.11 11.50
C TYR A 2 25.06 46.85 10.85
N ILE A 3 24.42 46.31 9.79
CA ILE A 3 25.01 45.67 8.58
C ILE A 3 26.00 44.47 8.76
N LYS A 4 25.74 43.24 8.26
CA LYS A 4 25.66 42.73 6.85
C LYS A 4 27.04 42.77 6.12
N LYS A 5 27.44 41.89 5.17
CA LYS A 5 26.70 40.98 4.27
C LYS A 5 27.66 39.97 3.55
N TYR A 6 27.29 38.68 3.42
CA TYR A 6 27.34 37.78 2.22
C TYR A 6 28.72 37.52 1.52
N ILE A 7 28.99 36.57 0.59
CA ILE A 7 28.27 35.55 -0.23
C ILE A 7 29.31 34.38 -0.51
N GLN A 8 29.00 33.06 -0.53
CA GLN A 8 28.63 32.18 -1.69
C GLN A 8 29.58 32.23 -2.93
N PHE A 9 29.79 31.20 -3.79
CA PHE A 9 29.18 29.86 -3.99
C PHE A 9 30.12 28.95 -4.85
N PHE A 10 29.94 27.61 -4.81
CA PHE A 10 30.44 26.55 -5.74
C PHE A 10 31.96 26.28 -5.81
N GLY A 11 32.43 25.04 -6.08
CA GLY A 11 31.69 23.79 -6.30
C GLY A 11 32.58 22.58 -6.67
N ILE A 12 31.97 21.57 -7.30
CA ILE A 12 32.51 20.26 -7.75
C ILE A 12 32.55 19.16 -6.66
N LEU A 13 31.75 18.12 -6.90
CA LEU A 13 31.73 16.82 -6.23
C LEU A 13 32.57 15.83 -7.06
N SER A 14 33.28 14.90 -6.43
CA SER A 14 33.85 13.73 -7.10
C SER A 14 34.01 12.58 -6.10
N ALA A 15 33.50 11.41 -6.45
CA ALA A 15 33.54 10.22 -5.60
C ALA A 15 34.84 9.43 -5.82
N LEU A 16 35.30 8.74 -4.76
CA LEU A 16 36.30 7.70 -4.85
C LEU A 16 35.98 6.61 -3.82
N LEU A 17 35.84 5.38 -4.30
CA LEU A 17 35.62 4.19 -3.49
C LEU A 17 36.90 3.85 -2.70
N PHE A 18 36.74 3.43 -1.45
CA PHE A 18 37.80 2.72 -0.73
C PHE A 18 37.30 1.32 -0.35
N THR A 19 37.96 0.31 -0.91
CA THR A 19 37.85 -1.08 -0.47
C THR A 19 38.76 -1.32 0.72
N THR A 20 38.33 -2.18 1.64
CA THR A 20 39.19 -2.77 2.67
C THR A 20 38.95 -4.27 2.74
N ALA A 21 40.01 -5.06 2.61
CA ALA A 21 39.98 -6.52 2.73
C ALA A 21 41.36 -7.03 3.18
N CYS A 22 41.43 -7.58 4.39
CA CYS A 22 42.50 -8.39 5.01
C CYS A 22 42.01 -8.77 6.43
N GLY A 23 42.17 -9.99 6.96
CA GLY A 23 42.65 -11.25 6.36
C GLY A 23 43.09 -12.29 7.41
N GLY A 24 42.88 -13.59 7.13
CA GLY A 24 43.45 -14.74 7.87
C GLY A 24 42.71 -15.19 9.15
N GLU A 25 42.85 -16.43 9.66
CA GLU A 25 43.50 -17.68 9.17
C GLU A 25 43.16 -18.83 10.18
N ASP A 26 43.12 -20.14 9.90
CA ASP A 26 43.28 -20.94 8.66
C ASP A 26 41.92 -21.64 8.30
N ILE A 27 41.59 -22.95 8.34
CA ILE A 27 42.23 -24.28 8.53
C ILE A 27 41.34 -25.37 7.87
N PRO A 28 41.85 -26.56 7.46
CA PRO A 28 42.70 -26.83 6.30
C PRO A 28 41.95 -27.63 5.19
N SER A 29 42.66 -28.00 4.11
CA SER A 29 42.13 -28.67 2.91
C SER A 29 42.04 -30.21 2.97
N GLY A 30 41.25 -30.81 2.07
CA GLY A 30 41.33 -32.24 1.75
C GLY A 30 40.31 -32.76 0.73
N GLY A 31 40.78 -33.21 -0.44
CA GLY A 31 40.03 -34.05 -1.39
C GLY A 31 39.65 -33.39 -2.73
N GLU A 32 40.31 -33.82 -3.81
CA GLU A 32 39.83 -33.61 -5.19
C GLU A 32 38.78 -34.68 -5.58
N GLY A 33 37.82 -34.32 -6.43
CA GLY A 33 36.85 -35.28 -6.98
C GLY A 33 36.04 -34.69 -8.13
N GLU A 34 36.10 -35.32 -9.30
CA GLU A 34 35.31 -34.94 -10.47
C GLU A 34 33.85 -35.39 -10.34
N GLY A 35 32.89 -34.57 -10.79
CA GLY A 35 31.49 -34.99 -10.88
C GLY A 35 30.53 -33.81 -11.09
N GLY A 36 29.97 -33.68 -12.29
CA GLY A 36 28.92 -32.70 -12.58
C GLY A 36 27.52 -33.25 -12.28
N GLY A 37 26.63 -32.43 -11.74
CA GLY A 37 25.23 -32.80 -11.52
C GLY A 37 24.39 -31.64 -10.96
N THR A 38 23.25 -31.39 -11.61
CA THR A 38 22.05 -30.72 -11.06
C THR A 38 22.26 -29.65 -9.97
N GLY A 39 22.40 -28.39 -10.39
CA GLY A 39 22.01 -27.27 -9.53
C GLY A 39 20.48 -27.26 -9.39
N ASP A 40 19.98 -27.84 -8.30
CA ASP A 40 18.54 -27.91 -8.03
C ASP A 40 17.96 -26.53 -7.71
N GLY A 41 16.68 -26.34 -8.03
CA GLY A 41 15.96 -25.07 -7.92
C GLY A 41 15.55 -24.77 -6.48
N GLY A 42 16.54 -24.62 -5.59
CA GLY A 42 16.34 -24.31 -4.17
C GLY A 42 15.60 -23.00 -3.95
N SER A 43 14.27 -23.07 -3.90
CA SER A 43 13.40 -21.99 -3.46
C SER A 43 13.71 -21.68 -2.00
N SER A 44 14.52 -20.65 -1.75
CA SER A 44 14.77 -20.16 -0.39
C SER A 44 13.48 -19.58 0.18
N THR A 45 12.78 -20.35 1.01
CA THR A 45 11.63 -19.87 1.80
C THR A 45 12.06 -18.61 2.55
N PRO A 46 11.31 -17.49 2.48
CA PRO A 46 11.75 -16.22 3.05
C PRO A 46 11.79 -16.32 4.59
N VAL A 47 13.00 -16.40 5.13
CA VAL A 47 13.23 -16.50 6.58
C VAL A 47 12.80 -15.20 7.27
N ARG A 48 11.80 -15.29 8.13
CA ARG A 48 11.37 -14.20 9.01
C ARG A 48 12.24 -14.14 10.25
N THR A 49 12.56 -12.93 10.69
CA THR A 49 13.21 -12.66 11.98
C THR A 49 12.18 -12.09 12.94
N ILE A 50 11.92 -12.81 14.04
CA ILE A 50 11.03 -12.35 15.10
C ILE A 50 11.88 -11.67 16.17
N THR A 51 11.58 -10.42 16.46
CA THR A 51 12.24 -9.59 17.47
C THR A 51 11.26 -9.32 18.60
N THR A 52 11.62 -9.64 19.83
CA THR A 52 10.75 -9.44 20.98
C THR A 52 11.43 -8.71 22.13
N HIS A 53 10.64 -7.93 22.86
CA HIS A 53 11.06 -7.16 24.02
C HIS A 53 9.93 -7.09 25.05
N ILE A 54 10.31 -6.76 26.28
CA ILE A 54 9.43 -6.71 27.44
C ILE A 54 8.80 -5.32 27.54
N ASN A 55 7.48 -5.24 27.73
CA ASN A 55 6.84 -4.00 28.17
C ASN A 55 7.26 -3.72 29.62
N GLU A 56 7.83 -2.55 29.90
CA GLU A 56 8.27 -2.16 31.24
C GLU A 56 7.09 -1.79 32.15
N PHE A 57 7.28 -1.70 33.48
CA PHE A 57 6.26 -1.13 34.37
C PHE A 57 6.35 0.40 34.31
N GLN A 58 5.28 1.07 33.90
CA GLN A 58 5.28 2.55 33.77
C GLN A 58 4.52 3.25 34.91
N VAL A 59 5.05 4.39 35.36
CA VAL A 59 4.42 5.37 36.27
C VAL A 59 4.70 6.76 35.72
N GLU A 60 3.68 7.62 35.64
CA GLU A 60 3.76 8.97 35.03
C GLU A 60 4.37 9.00 33.60
N GLY A 61 4.36 7.86 32.90
CA GLY A 61 4.93 7.68 31.55
C GLY A 61 6.42 7.28 31.52
N GLU A 62 7.10 7.26 32.66
CA GLU A 62 8.50 6.82 32.79
C GLU A 62 8.60 5.34 33.21
N ASN A 63 9.73 4.71 32.87
CA ASN A 63 10.05 3.36 33.35
C ASN A 63 10.26 3.38 34.87
N SER A 64 9.47 2.59 35.59
CA SER A 64 9.47 2.44 37.04
C SER A 64 9.89 1.04 37.50
N SER A 65 10.49 0.24 36.62
CA SER A 65 10.83 -1.16 36.89
C SER A 65 11.93 -1.27 37.96
N LEU A 66 11.74 -2.14 38.95
CA LEU A 66 12.62 -2.30 40.10
C LEU A 66 13.76 -3.29 39.83
N PRO A 67 14.89 -3.22 40.55
CA PRO A 67 15.99 -4.18 40.39
C PRO A 67 15.54 -5.63 40.65
N GLY A 68 15.49 -6.44 39.59
CA GLY A 68 15.02 -7.83 39.62
C GLY A 68 13.63 -8.06 39.04
N GLU A 69 12.90 -7.02 38.63
CA GLU A 69 11.74 -7.12 37.72
C GLU A 69 12.23 -7.18 36.27
N GLY A 70 11.58 -7.97 35.40
CA GLY A 70 11.99 -8.12 34.00
C GLY A 70 13.12 -9.14 33.75
N GLU A 71 13.44 -10.01 34.72
CA GLU A 71 14.53 -10.99 34.55
C GLU A 71 14.04 -12.22 33.78
N ILE A 72 14.48 -12.37 32.52
CA ILE A 72 14.18 -13.53 31.68
C ILE A 72 15.18 -14.66 31.98
N LYS A 73 14.68 -15.70 32.66
CA LYS A 73 15.46 -16.90 33.06
C LYS A 73 15.41 -18.00 31.99
N GLU A 74 14.31 -18.02 31.25
CA GLU A 74 14.07 -18.86 30.07
C GLU A 74 13.12 -18.12 29.13
N LEU A 75 13.19 -18.45 27.84
CA LEU A 75 12.33 -17.89 26.80
C LEU A 75 12.04 -18.99 25.77
N GLN A 76 10.77 -19.13 25.38
CA GLN A 76 10.33 -20.09 24.38
C GLN A 76 9.19 -19.55 23.53
N ALA A 77 9.15 -19.95 22.25
CA ALA A 77 8.09 -19.59 21.33
C ALA A 77 7.39 -20.84 20.77
N CYS A 78 6.06 -20.86 20.80
CA CYS A 78 5.20 -21.97 20.38
C CYS A 78 4.41 -21.54 19.14
N LEU A 79 4.55 -22.29 18.04
CA LEU A 79 3.78 -22.05 16.82
C LEU A 79 2.56 -22.97 16.77
N PHE A 80 1.41 -22.39 16.47
CA PHE A 80 0.17 -23.10 16.14
C PHE A 80 -0.15 -22.90 14.65
N GLU A 81 -0.37 -24.01 13.96
CA GLU A 81 -0.89 -24.07 12.57
C GLU A 81 -2.12 -24.97 12.58
N ASP A 82 -3.18 -24.58 11.86
CA ASP A 82 -4.47 -25.29 11.81
C ASP A 82 -5.06 -25.68 13.18
N GLY A 83 -4.78 -24.88 14.22
CA GLY A 83 -5.28 -25.06 15.59
C GLY A 83 -4.51 -26.07 16.46
N ALA A 84 -3.32 -26.53 16.05
CA ALA A 84 -2.47 -27.46 16.82
C ALA A 84 -1.01 -26.98 16.91
N MET A 85 -0.33 -27.30 18.03
CA MET A 85 1.05 -26.85 18.25
C MET A 85 2.07 -27.62 17.39
N THR A 86 2.58 -27.01 16.33
CA THR A 86 3.47 -27.66 15.35
C THR A 86 4.96 -27.49 15.65
N GLU A 87 5.39 -26.37 16.22
CA GLU A 87 6.82 -26.07 16.46
C GLU A 87 7.04 -25.38 17.82
N ILE A 88 8.22 -25.62 18.42
CA ILE A 88 8.67 -24.93 19.64
C ILE A 88 10.11 -24.47 19.43
N TYR A 89 10.35 -23.16 19.51
CA TYR A 89 11.67 -22.55 19.41
C TYR A 89 12.18 -22.18 20.81
N THR A 90 13.41 -22.58 21.12
CA THR A 90 14.08 -22.29 22.42
C THR A 90 15.44 -21.61 22.25
N GLN A 91 15.84 -21.31 21.01
CA GLN A 91 17.16 -20.78 20.67
C GLN A 91 17.03 -19.31 20.24
N PHE A 92 17.31 -18.40 21.17
CA PHE A 92 17.22 -16.95 20.95
C PHE A 92 18.59 -16.29 21.01
N THR A 93 18.83 -15.34 20.10
CA THR A 93 19.95 -14.41 20.17
C THR A 93 19.53 -13.18 20.95
N GLN A 94 20.21 -12.87 22.05
CA GLN A 94 19.98 -11.63 22.79
C GLN A 94 20.89 -10.51 22.24
N LYS A 95 20.33 -9.33 21.97
CA LYS A 95 21.09 -8.14 21.53
C LYS A 95 20.35 -6.86 21.93
N ASP A 96 21.07 -5.87 22.46
CA ASP A 96 20.55 -4.53 22.78
C ASP A 96 19.25 -4.52 23.61
N GLY A 97 19.11 -5.48 24.54
CA GLY A 97 17.92 -5.66 25.40
C GLY A 97 16.77 -6.46 24.76
N GLN A 98 16.90 -6.85 23.49
CA GLN A 98 15.90 -7.58 22.71
C GLN A 98 16.30 -9.06 22.54
N TYR A 99 15.32 -9.92 22.34
CA TYR A 99 15.51 -11.34 22.03
C TYR A 99 15.04 -11.61 20.60
N MET A 100 15.83 -12.34 19.82
CA MET A 100 15.58 -12.60 18.41
C MET A 100 15.68 -14.08 18.08
N PHE A 101 14.77 -14.59 17.25
CA PHE A 101 14.93 -15.89 16.60
C PHE A 101 14.42 -15.85 15.16
N GLN A 102 14.61 -16.93 14.40
CA GLN A 102 14.22 -17.02 13.00
C GLN A 102 13.32 -18.23 12.73
N THR A 103 12.40 -18.07 11.78
CA THR A 103 11.51 -19.11 11.28
C THR A 103 11.29 -18.91 9.78
N ASP A 104 11.09 -19.98 9.02
CA ASP A 104 10.70 -19.91 7.60
C ASP A 104 9.17 -19.83 7.40
N LYS A 105 8.41 -19.93 8.49
CA LYS A 105 6.94 -19.93 8.53
C LYS A 105 6.36 -18.55 8.23
N GLN A 106 5.29 -18.54 7.43
CA GLN A 106 4.63 -17.32 6.93
C GLN A 106 3.21 -17.11 7.51
N THR A 107 2.69 -18.10 8.24
CA THR A 107 1.29 -18.21 8.68
C THR A 107 1.22 -18.99 9.99
N GLY A 108 0.14 -18.79 10.75
CA GLY A 108 -0.06 -19.42 12.06
C GLY A 108 0.17 -18.43 13.21
N HIS A 109 -0.32 -18.79 14.39
CA HIS A 109 -0.21 -17.97 15.60
C HIS A 109 1.04 -18.36 16.38
N LEU A 110 1.89 -17.39 16.65
CA LEU A 110 3.15 -17.56 17.35
C LEU A 110 3.05 -16.94 18.75
N TYR A 111 3.04 -17.78 19.77
CA TYR A 111 3.00 -17.39 21.17
C TYR A 111 4.41 -17.38 21.75
N ILE A 112 4.85 -16.30 22.38
CA ILE A 112 6.17 -16.21 23.05
C ILE A 112 5.97 -16.04 24.55
N LEU A 113 6.71 -16.83 25.34
CA LEU A 113 6.55 -16.93 26.79
C LEU A 113 7.90 -17.01 27.50
N ALA A 114 7.95 -16.49 28.73
CA ALA A 114 9.11 -16.56 29.61
C ALA A 114 8.73 -16.75 31.08
N ASN A 115 9.65 -17.38 31.83
CA ASN A 115 9.53 -17.72 33.26
C ASN A 115 8.31 -18.61 33.60
N ILE A 116 7.92 -19.49 32.69
CA ILE A 116 6.83 -20.47 32.83
C ILE A 116 7.32 -21.90 33.12
N ALA A 117 8.60 -22.21 32.85
CA ALA A 117 9.12 -23.58 32.87
C ALA A 117 9.05 -24.31 34.23
N ASP A 118 9.04 -23.59 35.35
CA ASP A 118 8.85 -24.17 36.69
C ASP A 118 7.42 -24.67 36.95
N GLN A 119 6.45 -24.33 36.09
CA GLN A 119 5.05 -24.75 36.19
C GLN A 119 4.55 -25.53 34.97
N ILE A 120 5.05 -25.24 33.76
CA ILE A 120 4.50 -25.80 32.51
C ILE A 120 5.56 -26.48 31.65
N ASN A 121 5.35 -27.77 31.39
CA ASN A 121 6.13 -28.58 30.46
C ASN A 121 5.54 -28.50 29.03
N VAL A 122 5.88 -27.44 28.30
CA VAL A 122 5.37 -27.17 26.94
C VAL A 122 5.66 -28.33 25.96
N GLN A 123 6.81 -29.00 26.09
CA GLN A 123 7.18 -30.15 25.25
C GLN A 123 6.24 -31.35 25.47
N GLU A 124 5.75 -31.54 26.69
CA GLU A 124 4.79 -32.59 27.02
C GLU A 124 3.37 -32.23 26.55
N LEU A 125 2.93 -30.99 26.69
CA LEU A 125 1.65 -30.53 26.15
C LEU A 125 1.59 -30.70 24.62
N LYS A 126 2.70 -30.39 23.92
CA LYS A 126 2.84 -30.70 22.49
C LYS A 126 2.80 -32.19 22.19
N ALA A 127 3.49 -33.02 22.98
CA ALA A 127 3.48 -34.48 22.81
C ALA A 127 2.10 -35.10 23.09
N GLN A 128 1.26 -34.45 23.90
CA GLN A 128 -0.14 -34.80 24.14
C GLN A 128 -1.09 -34.30 23.02
N GLY A 129 -0.62 -33.41 22.13
CA GLY A 129 -1.38 -32.92 20.98
C GLY A 129 -2.34 -31.77 21.30
N ILE A 130 -1.97 -30.89 22.26
CA ILE A 130 -2.82 -29.78 22.70
C ILE A 130 -3.30 -28.88 21.55
N THR A 131 -4.59 -28.57 21.56
CA THR A 131 -5.22 -27.62 20.61
C THR A 131 -4.99 -26.17 21.04
N GLU A 132 -5.17 -25.24 20.11
CA GLU A 132 -5.00 -23.81 20.41
C GLU A 132 -6.05 -23.27 21.40
N ASP A 133 -7.29 -23.75 21.32
CA ASP A 133 -8.35 -23.41 22.27
C ASP A 133 -8.00 -23.87 23.70
N GLU A 134 -7.50 -25.10 23.85
CA GLU A 134 -7.03 -25.62 25.15
C GLU A 134 -5.81 -24.84 25.67
N TRP A 135 -4.89 -24.47 24.77
CA TRP A 135 -3.70 -23.68 25.08
C TRP A 135 -4.04 -22.27 25.57
N GLN A 136 -5.02 -21.61 24.97
CA GLN A 136 -5.50 -20.28 25.42
C GLN A 136 -6.19 -20.33 26.79
N GLN A 137 -6.72 -21.49 27.21
CA GLN A 137 -7.36 -21.71 28.51
C GLN A 137 -6.39 -22.21 29.59
N ILE A 138 -5.08 -22.28 29.32
CA ILE A 138 -4.07 -22.61 30.33
C ILE A 138 -4.01 -21.56 31.43
N THR A 139 -3.85 -22.02 32.68
CA THR A 139 -3.84 -21.19 33.88
C THR A 139 -2.54 -21.31 34.66
N PHE A 140 -2.19 -20.23 35.36
CA PHE A 140 -1.07 -20.13 36.28
C PHE A 140 -1.56 -19.99 37.71
N ALA A 141 -0.79 -20.50 38.68
CA ALA A 141 -1.10 -20.37 40.10
C ALA A 141 0.18 -20.14 40.94
N HIS A 142 0.05 -19.62 42.16
CA HIS A 142 1.13 -19.59 43.14
C HIS A 142 0.64 -20.08 44.51
N ALA A 143 1.57 -20.37 45.44
CA ALA A 143 1.21 -20.80 46.80
C ALA A 143 0.26 -19.79 47.47
N GLU A 144 -0.82 -20.27 48.10
CA GLU A 144 -1.96 -19.42 48.51
C GLU A 144 -1.58 -18.25 49.42
N ASP A 145 -0.69 -18.46 50.39
CA ASP A 145 -0.37 -17.48 51.42
C ASP A 145 0.66 -16.41 50.96
N TYR A 146 1.09 -16.44 49.70
CA TYR A 146 2.08 -15.52 49.15
C TYR A 146 1.42 -14.33 48.43
N ILE A 147 1.94 -13.11 48.60
CA ILE A 147 1.40 -11.87 48.01
C ILE A 147 2.39 -11.19 47.04
N HIS A 148 3.35 -11.97 46.54
CA HIS A 148 4.26 -11.58 45.47
C HIS A 148 4.19 -12.64 44.38
N ALA A 149 3.12 -12.60 43.58
CA ALA A 149 2.93 -13.49 42.44
C ALA A 149 4.19 -13.51 41.54
N PRO A 150 4.75 -14.70 41.22
CA PRO A 150 5.92 -14.80 40.34
C PRO A 150 5.71 -14.14 38.98
N GLU A 151 6.68 -13.38 38.50
CA GLU A 151 6.59 -12.78 37.16
C GLU A 151 6.79 -13.83 36.06
N PHE A 152 5.80 -13.91 35.17
CA PHE A 152 5.89 -14.57 33.87
C PHE A 152 5.52 -13.56 32.78
N PHE A 153 5.95 -13.84 31.54
CA PHE A 153 5.70 -12.97 30.40
C PHE A 153 4.99 -13.74 29.28
N SER A 154 4.10 -13.05 28.58
CA SER A 154 3.27 -13.62 27.50
C SER A 154 3.09 -12.61 26.36
N GLY A 155 3.15 -13.07 25.11
CA GLY A 155 2.73 -12.34 23.92
C GLY A 155 2.31 -13.29 22.79
N MET A 156 1.56 -12.79 21.81
CA MET A 156 1.15 -13.53 20.61
C MET A 156 1.24 -12.63 19.37
N ILE A 157 1.67 -13.20 18.24
CA ILE A 157 1.59 -12.56 16.91
C ILE A 157 1.05 -13.54 15.87
N ASP A 158 0.12 -13.08 15.04
CA ASP A 158 -0.34 -13.78 13.84
C ASP A 158 0.61 -13.50 12.67
N LEU A 159 1.30 -14.53 12.19
CA LEU A 159 2.23 -14.41 11.07
C LEU A 159 1.51 -14.07 9.75
N GLY A 160 0.23 -14.45 9.60
CA GLY A 160 -0.56 -14.23 8.39
C GLY A 160 -1.02 -12.79 8.16
N GLN A 161 -1.03 -11.94 9.19
CA GLN A 161 -1.49 -10.54 9.09
C GLN A 161 -0.55 -9.60 8.32
N THR A 162 0.70 -10.01 8.06
CA THR A 162 1.68 -9.19 7.34
C THR A 162 2.63 -10.03 6.48
N ALA A 163 3.14 -9.42 5.41
CA ALA A 163 4.16 -9.97 4.53
C ALA A 163 5.59 -9.52 4.91
N GLU A 164 5.76 -8.85 6.05
CA GLU A 164 7.06 -8.37 6.51
C GLU A 164 7.97 -9.50 7.02
N ASN A 165 9.26 -9.43 6.66
CA ASN A 165 10.28 -10.41 7.06
C ASN A 165 10.93 -10.10 8.43
N ALA A 166 10.61 -8.96 9.04
CA ALA A 166 11.07 -8.57 10.37
C ALA A 166 9.84 -8.18 11.18
N LEU A 167 9.55 -8.95 12.23
CA LEU A 167 8.34 -8.79 13.04
C LEU A 167 8.69 -8.42 14.47
N HIS A 168 7.89 -7.55 15.08
CA HIS A 168 8.09 -7.05 16.43
C HIS A 168 6.95 -7.49 17.35
N LEU A 169 7.28 -8.17 18.45
CA LEU A 169 6.33 -8.58 19.47
C LEU A 169 6.69 -8.01 20.84
N HIS A 170 5.72 -7.38 21.50
CA HIS A 170 5.78 -6.97 22.89
C HIS A 170 5.35 -8.13 23.80
N LEU A 171 6.10 -8.38 24.88
CA LEU A 171 5.69 -9.31 25.94
C LEU A 171 5.17 -8.53 27.14
N GLU A 172 4.00 -8.90 27.65
CA GLU A 172 3.41 -8.33 28.86
C GLU A 172 3.68 -9.23 30.07
N ARG A 173 3.96 -8.64 31.24
CA ARG A 173 3.93 -9.36 32.52
C ARG A 173 2.52 -9.85 32.80
N GLY A 174 2.36 -11.09 33.26
CA GLY A 174 1.10 -11.62 33.80
C GLY A 174 0.67 -11.05 35.17
N ILE A 175 1.48 -10.18 35.77
CA ILE A 175 1.28 -9.60 37.10
C ILE A 175 1.02 -8.09 37.07
N ALA A 176 0.29 -7.62 38.07
CA ALA A 176 0.19 -6.22 38.48
C ALA A 176 1.08 -5.97 39.71
N ARG A 177 1.70 -4.79 39.79
CA ARG A 177 2.48 -4.33 40.96
C ARG A 177 1.64 -3.40 41.83
N PHE A 178 1.79 -3.47 43.15
CA PHE A 178 1.30 -2.47 44.07
C PHE A 178 2.45 -1.66 44.69
N ASP A 179 2.30 -0.33 44.69
CA ASP A 179 3.23 0.64 45.29
C ASP A 179 2.54 1.39 46.44
N LEU A 180 3.30 1.89 47.42
CA LEU A 180 2.84 2.73 48.53
C LEU A 180 3.30 4.17 48.35
N SER A 181 2.38 5.13 48.46
CA SER A 181 2.67 6.56 48.52
C SER A 181 2.09 7.19 49.80
N ILE A 182 2.85 8.05 50.46
CA ILE A 182 2.46 8.72 51.72
C ILE A 182 2.49 10.24 51.50
N ARG A 183 1.42 10.79 50.91
CA ARG A 183 1.27 12.24 50.65
C ARG A 183 0.59 12.94 51.83
N THR A 184 1.30 13.10 52.95
CA THR A 184 0.81 13.83 54.13
C THR A 184 1.91 14.56 54.90
N THR A 185 1.53 15.62 55.63
CA THR A 185 2.38 16.34 56.60
C THR A 185 2.33 15.74 58.01
N SER A 186 1.47 14.74 58.24
CA SER A 186 1.37 14.01 59.52
C SER A 186 2.33 12.81 59.55
N SER A 187 2.91 12.49 60.71
CA SER A 187 3.64 11.23 60.87
C SER A 187 2.66 10.04 60.81
N ILE A 188 2.81 9.22 59.77
CA ILE A 188 2.09 7.97 59.55
C ILE A 188 3.12 6.85 59.37
N LYS A 189 2.84 5.68 59.96
CA LYS A 189 3.60 4.44 59.76
C LYS A 189 2.66 3.33 59.29
N VAL A 190 2.97 2.62 58.22
CA VAL A 190 2.17 1.50 57.71
C VAL A 190 2.72 0.19 58.25
N LYS A 191 1.89 -0.53 59.02
CA LYS A 191 2.24 -1.81 59.63
C LYS A 191 1.93 -2.98 58.70
N LYS A 192 0.77 -2.95 58.06
CA LYS A 192 0.26 -4.07 57.24
C LYS A 192 -0.66 -3.59 56.14
N VAL A 193 -0.59 -4.23 54.97
CA VAL A 193 -1.54 -4.08 53.85
C VAL A 193 -2.33 -5.37 53.70
N VAL A 194 -3.62 -5.26 53.41
CA VAL A 194 -4.53 -6.36 53.09
C VAL A 194 -5.21 -6.08 51.75
N LEU A 195 -5.03 -6.98 50.78
CA LEU A 195 -5.77 -7.00 49.52
C LEU A 195 -6.88 -8.06 49.65
N LYS A 196 -8.13 -7.65 49.54
CA LYS A 196 -9.30 -8.47 49.87
C LYS A 196 -9.94 -9.12 48.66
N ASN A 197 -10.56 -10.29 48.86
CA ASN A 197 -11.25 -11.06 47.81
C ASN A 197 -10.36 -11.43 46.60
N MET A 198 -9.05 -11.59 46.80
CA MET A 198 -8.09 -11.82 45.71
C MET A 198 -7.99 -13.31 45.34
N THR A 199 -7.87 -13.60 44.05
CA THR A 199 -7.40 -14.90 43.56
C THR A 199 -5.87 -14.96 43.51
N HIS A 200 -5.35 -16.18 43.48
CA HIS A 200 -3.95 -16.52 43.23
C HIS A 200 -3.76 -17.32 41.93
N HIS A 201 -4.83 -17.44 41.12
CA HIS A 201 -4.85 -18.04 39.79
C HIS A 201 -5.04 -16.95 38.72
N THR A 202 -4.54 -17.20 37.51
CA THR A 202 -4.82 -16.38 36.32
C THR A 202 -4.72 -17.18 35.04
N PHE A 203 -5.07 -16.59 33.90
CA PHE A 203 -4.82 -17.17 32.57
C PHE A 203 -3.44 -16.76 32.04
N LEU A 204 -2.77 -17.71 31.40
CA LEU A 204 -1.47 -17.50 30.78
C LEU A 204 -1.51 -16.35 29.76
N PHE A 205 -2.59 -16.26 28.99
CA PHE A 205 -2.84 -15.18 28.02
C PHE A 205 -4.00 -14.28 28.49
N PRO A 206 -3.97 -12.97 28.16
CA PRO A 206 -5.01 -12.03 28.55
C PRO A 206 -6.38 -12.44 27.97
N GLN A 207 -7.40 -12.43 28.83
CA GLN A 207 -8.79 -12.71 28.42
C GLN A 207 -9.54 -11.41 28.16
N ASN A 208 -10.52 -11.42 27.24
CA ASN A 208 -11.37 -10.28 26.94
C ASN A 208 -12.86 -10.67 26.98
N PRO A 209 -13.65 -10.28 28.00
CA PRO A 209 -13.23 -9.52 29.18
C PRO A 209 -12.29 -10.32 30.10
N VAL A 210 -11.58 -9.62 30.99
CA VAL A 210 -10.74 -10.27 32.02
C VAL A 210 -11.63 -11.06 32.97
N THR A 211 -11.26 -12.31 33.22
CA THR A 211 -11.95 -13.27 34.08
C THR A 211 -10.96 -13.97 35.02
N ILE A 212 -11.48 -14.66 36.03
CA ILE A 212 -10.71 -15.64 36.82
C ILE A 212 -11.11 -17.06 36.37
N PRO A 213 -10.21 -18.06 36.48
CA PRO A 213 -10.56 -19.45 36.17
C PRO A 213 -11.70 -19.98 37.04
N THR A 214 -12.54 -20.86 36.50
CA THR A 214 -13.81 -21.30 37.12
C THR A 214 -13.65 -21.92 38.51
N ASP A 215 -12.55 -22.64 38.75
CA ASP A 215 -12.23 -23.29 40.03
C ASP A 215 -11.36 -22.43 40.98
N ALA A 216 -11.09 -21.16 40.62
CA ALA A 216 -10.17 -20.30 41.36
C ALA A 216 -10.78 -19.74 42.66
N GLY A 217 -10.29 -20.22 43.80
CA GLY A 217 -10.70 -19.72 45.12
C GLY A 217 -10.16 -18.32 45.44
N VAL A 218 -11.07 -17.38 45.75
CA VAL A 218 -10.74 -16.04 46.27
C VAL A 218 -10.60 -16.01 47.79
N LYS A 219 -9.60 -15.28 48.30
CA LYS A 219 -9.27 -15.13 49.72
C LYS A 219 -8.61 -13.77 49.96
N ASP A 220 -8.63 -13.28 51.20
CA ASP A 220 -7.80 -12.14 51.59
C ASP A 220 -6.30 -12.50 51.52
N ARG A 221 -5.48 -11.52 51.17
CA ARG A 221 -4.01 -11.58 51.09
C ARG A 221 -3.43 -10.44 51.92
N SER A 222 -2.38 -10.68 52.70
CA SER A 222 -1.77 -9.58 53.47
C SER A 222 -0.27 -9.69 53.64
N ILE A 223 0.41 -8.55 53.61
CA ILE A 223 1.80 -8.37 54.02
C ILE A 223 1.86 -7.54 55.31
N GLU A 224 2.54 -8.04 56.33
CA GLU A 224 2.90 -7.29 57.54
C GLU A 224 4.40 -6.99 57.48
N PHE A 225 4.77 -5.72 57.61
CA PHE A 225 6.14 -5.25 57.41
C PHE A 225 6.94 -5.36 58.71
N PRO A 226 8.06 -6.13 58.76
CA PRO A 226 8.86 -6.29 59.98
C PRO A 226 9.49 -4.98 60.50
N GLN A 227 9.63 -4.00 59.61
CA GLN A 227 9.83 -2.59 59.94
C GLN A 227 8.69 -1.81 59.26
N TRP A 228 7.93 -1.03 60.03
CA TRP A 228 6.78 -0.29 59.48
C TRP A 228 7.24 0.75 58.46
N LEU A 229 6.50 0.89 57.35
CA LEU A 229 6.87 1.79 56.27
C LEU A 229 6.49 3.24 56.64
N GLU A 230 7.49 4.14 56.62
CA GLU A 230 7.34 5.57 56.97
C GLU A 230 7.55 6.49 55.75
N THR A 231 7.80 5.91 54.58
CA THR A 231 8.07 6.59 53.31
C THR A 231 7.36 5.90 52.15
N ASN A 232 7.30 6.58 50.99
CA ASN A 232 6.95 5.94 49.72
C ASN A 232 7.81 4.68 49.53
N THR A 233 7.19 3.59 49.08
CA THR A 233 7.82 2.26 48.95
C THR A 233 7.20 1.53 47.76
N GLN A 234 8.01 1.16 46.77
CA GLN A 234 7.53 0.46 45.57
C GLN A 234 7.58 -1.07 45.76
N GLY A 235 6.78 -1.82 44.99
CA GLY A 235 6.84 -3.29 44.96
C GLY A 235 6.33 -3.97 46.23
N ILE A 236 5.42 -3.34 46.98
CA ILE A 236 4.91 -3.86 48.26
C ILE A 236 4.05 -5.12 48.13
N ALA A 237 3.51 -5.39 46.95
CA ALA A 237 2.84 -6.64 46.59
C ALA A 237 2.83 -6.83 45.06
N TYR A 238 2.71 -8.07 44.61
CA TYR A 238 2.42 -8.42 43.22
C TYR A 238 1.28 -9.44 43.19
N VAL A 239 0.30 -9.24 42.32
CA VAL A 239 -0.83 -10.16 42.13
C VAL A 239 -1.00 -10.44 40.65
N TYR A 240 -1.56 -11.59 40.30
CA TYR A 240 -1.93 -11.82 38.90
C TYR A 240 -3.15 -11.00 38.47
N GLU A 241 -3.29 -10.83 37.16
CA GLU A 241 -4.50 -10.32 36.52
C GLU A 241 -5.75 -11.10 36.90
N GLN A 242 -6.81 -10.38 37.24
CA GLN A 242 -8.07 -10.93 37.76
C GLN A 242 -9.20 -9.90 37.70
N SER A 243 -10.44 -10.38 37.62
CA SER A 243 -11.65 -9.60 37.90
C SER A 243 -12.39 -10.15 39.11
N GLY A 244 -13.15 -9.30 39.80
CA GLY A 244 -13.84 -9.69 41.02
C GLY A 244 -14.82 -8.65 41.55
N GLU A 245 -15.83 -9.12 42.27
CA GLU A 245 -16.76 -8.27 43.01
C GLU A 245 -16.15 -7.88 44.37
N ASP A 246 -16.35 -6.62 44.78
CA ASP A 246 -15.89 -6.07 46.06
C ASP A 246 -14.37 -6.22 46.34
N LEU A 247 -13.52 -6.13 45.31
CA LEU A 247 -12.07 -6.04 45.47
C LEU A 247 -11.71 -4.76 46.25
N LYS A 248 -10.89 -4.90 47.30
CA LYS A 248 -10.53 -3.79 48.21
C LYS A 248 -9.08 -3.86 48.66
N ALA A 249 -8.50 -2.70 48.95
CA ALA A 249 -7.26 -2.56 49.69
C ALA A 249 -7.55 -1.96 51.07
N SER A 250 -6.92 -2.50 52.11
CA SER A 250 -7.00 -2.01 53.47
C SER A 250 -5.61 -1.94 54.12
N MET A 251 -5.41 -0.99 55.04
CA MET A 251 -4.12 -0.77 55.71
C MET A 251 -4.29 -0.62 57.22
N GLU A 252 -3.49 -1.35 57.99
CA GLU A 252 -3.26 -1.05 59.41
C GLU A 252 -2.16 0.02 59.50
N ILE A 253 -2.50 1.23 59.96
CA ILE A 253 -1.58 2.37 60.08
C ILE A 253 -1.53 2.92 61.51
N VAL A 254 -0.40 3.50 61.89
CA VAL A 254 -0.27 4.32 63.11
C VAL A 254 -0.14 5.79 62.68
N LYS A 255 -1.13 6.62 63.04
CA LYS A 255 -1.09 8.08 62.86
C LYS A 255 -1.01 8.75 64.22
N ASN A 256 -0.02 9.63 64.43
CA ASN A 256 0.18 10.36 65.70
C ASN A 256 0.18 9.45 66.96
N GLY A 257 0.68 8.21 66.83
CA GLY A 257 0.73 7.24 67.94
C GLY A 257 -0.55 6.41 68.19
N LYS A 258 -1.60 6.55 67.37
CA LYS A 258 -2.82 5.74 67.44
C LYS A 258 -2.95 4.83 66.21
N GLU A 259 -3.25 3.55 66.43
CA GLU A 259 -3.64 2.62 65.36
C GLU A 259 -5.00 2.99 64.74
N THR A 260 -5.08 2.94 63.42
CA THR A 260 -6.28 3.19 62.60
C THR A 260 -6.23 2.28 61.38
N THR A 261 -7.38 1.76 60.96
CA THR A 261 -7.51 1.03 59.69
C THR A 261 -8.04 1.97 58.62
N LEU A 262 -7.38 1.99 57.46
CA LEU A 262 -7.93 2.58 56.23
C LEU A 262 -8.47 1.46 55.32
N GLU A 263 -9.45 1.77 54.48
CA GLU A 263 -9.97 0.87 53.44
C GLU A 263 -10.41 1.69 52.23
N SER A 264 -10.23 1.12 51.03
CA SER A 264 -10.63 1.72 49.75
C SER A 264 -10.94 0.62 48.73
N THR A 265 -11.87 0.90 47.81
CA THR A 265 -12.27 -0.05 46.76
C THR A 265 -11.25 -0.03 45.63
N LEU A 266 -10.81 -1.21 45.20
CA LEU A 266 -9.98 -1.38 44.01
C LEU A 266 -10.86 -1.42 42.74
N PRO A 267 -10.31 -1.19 41.55
CA PRO A 267 -11.01 -1.52 40.30
C PRO A 267 -11.47 -2.98 40.32
N SER A 268 -12.67 -3.26 39.80
CA SER A 268 -13.23 -4.62 39.68
C SER A 268 -12.49 -5.50 38.65
N THR A 269 -11.39 -5.00 38.09
CA THR A 269 -10.46 -5.71 37.22
C THR A 269 -9.06 -5.17 37.47
N LEU A 270 -8.19 -6.00 38.03
CA LEU A 270 -6.75 -5.74 38.12
C LEU A 270 -6.09 -6.30 36.87
N LYS A 271 -5.37 -5.45 36.13
CA LYS A 271 -4.84 -5.76 34.80
C LYS A 271 -3.37 -6.18 34.84
N ARG A 272 -2.96 -7.04 33.90
CA ARG A 272 -1.57 -7.44 33.74
C ARG A 272 -0.69 -6.25 33.29
N ASN A 273 0.58 -6.23 33.73
CA ASN A 273 1.57 -5.17 33.50
C ASN A 273 1.11 -3.73 33.89
N VAL A 274 0.33 -3.58 34.96
CA VAL A 274 -0.13 -2.29 35.51
C VAL A 274 0.43 -2.07 36.92
N VAL A 275 0.71 -0.81 37.27
CA VAL A 275 1.11 -0.41 38.63
C VAL A 275 -0.05 0.27 39.35
N TYR A 276 -0.43 -0.23 40.52
CA TYR A 276 -1.48 0.34 41.37
C TYR A 276 -0.85 0.99 42.60
N THR A 277 -0.83 2.33 42.66
CA THR A 277 -0.36 3.04 43.86
C THR A 277 -1.48 3.12 44.89
N LEU A 278 -1.24 2.53 46.05
CA LEU A 278 -1.99 2.72 47.28
C LEU A 278 -1.49 4.01 47.94
N GLU A 279 -2.29 5.08 47.89
CA GLU A 279 -1.87 6.41 48.33
C GLU A 279 -2.58 6.83 49.62
N ILE A 280 -1.80 7.11 50.66
CA ILE A 280 -2.29 7.69 51.91
C ILE A 280 -2.23 9.21 51.81
N THR A 281 -3.39 9.85 51.76
CA THR A 281 -3.54 11.32 51.85
C THR A 281 -4.02 11.73 53.24
N THR A 282 -4.17 13.03 53.48
CA THR A 282 -4.84 13.57 54.66
C THR A 282 -5.78 14.69 54.27
N ASP A 283 -7.01 14.63 54.77
CA ASP A 283 -8.04 15.64 54.53
C ASP A 283 -7.61 16.99 55.14
N SER A 284 -7.65 18.06 54.35
CA SER A 284 -7.19 19.39 54.77
C SER A 284 -8.17 20.11 55.71
N ALA A 285 -9.42 19.64 55.82
CA ALA A 285 -10.44 20.20 56.69
C ALA A 285 -10.64 19.38 57.98
N THR A 286 -10.59 18.04 57.91
CA THR A 286 -10.78 17.17 59.10
C THR A 286 -9.47 16.65 59.71
N GLY A 287 -8.36 16.63 58.96
CA GLY A 287 -7.09 16.04 59.41
C GLY A 287 -7.08 14.50 59.43
N GLU A 288 -8.15 13.85 58.97
CA GLU A 288 -8.24 12.38 58.89
C GLU A 288 -7.39 11.85 57.72
N ALA A 289 -6.87 10.62 57.85
CA ALA A 289 -6.17 9.97 56.74
C ALA A 289 -7.17 9.24 55.83
N LYS A 290 -6.89 9.23 54.52
CA LYS A 290 -7.70 8.57 53.49
C LYS A 290 -6.79 7.70 52.63
N LEU A 291 -7.32 6.59 52.12
CA LEU A 291 -6.63 5.70 51.18
C LEU A 291 -7.25 5.87 49.79
N ASN A 292 -6.43 6.37 48.86
CA ASN A 292 -6.76 6.47 47.44
C ASN A 292 -6.10 5.31 46.68
N ILE A 293 -6.68 4.93 45.54
CA ILE A 293 -6.09 3.98 44.59
C ILE A 293 -5.81 4.73 43.30
N VAL A 294 -4.58 4.68 42.80
CA VAL A 294 -4.18 5.26 41.50
C VAL A 294 -3.73 4.14 40.57
N GLU A 295 -4.31 4.05 39.38
CA GLU A 295 -3.98 3.06 38.34
C GLU A 295 -3.05 3.68 37.29
N TRP A 296 -1.81 3.19 37.20
CA TRP A 296 -0.84 3.59 36.18
C TRP A 296 -0.71 2.48 35.12
N LYS A 297 -1.25 2.76 33.94
CA LYS A 297 -1.05 1.94 32.73
C LYS A 297 0.15 2.47 31.95
N ASN A 298 0.61 1.67 30.99
CA ASN A 298 1.32 2.20 29.82
C ASN A 298 0.51 3.36 29.21
N GLY A 299 1.02 4.59 29.31
CA GLY A 299 0.40 5.80 28.75
C GLY A 299 -1.08 6.05 29.12
N GLY A 300 -1.51 5.73 30.35
CA GLY A 300 -2.89 6.00 30.78
C GLY A 300 -3.08 7.41 31.33
N ASP A 301 -3.73 8.30 30.58
CA ASP A 301 -4.01 9.68 31.01
C ASP A 301 -4.80 9.73 32.33
N HIS A 302 -4.26 10.46 33.31
CA HIS A 302 -5.04 10.98 34.42
C HIS A 302 -5.40 12.42 34.10
N THR A 303 -6.67 12.68 33.80
CA THR A 303 -7.22 14.02 33.56
C THR A 303 -7.05 14.89 34.81
N LEU A 304 -5.88 15.52 34.94
CA LEU A 304 -5.70 16.64 35.84
C LEU A 304 -6.69 17.72 35.40
N SER A 305 -7.55 18.15 36.33
CA SER A 305 -8.41 19.32 36.14
C SER A 305 -7.92 20.48 36.99
N SER A 306 -7.94 21.66 36.40
CA SER A 306 -7.70 22.96 37.01
C SER A 306 -8.81 23.37 37.98
N GLY A 307 -10.03 22.86 37.79
CA GLY A 307 -11.26 23.37 38.40
C GLY A 307 -11.69 24.76 37.90
N MET A 308 -10.99 25.34 36.91
CA MET A 308 -11.21 26.71 36.41
C MET A 308 -12.21 26.77 35.23
N GLY A 309 -12.62 25.61 34.71
CA GLY A 309 -13.66 25.47 33.69
C GLY A 309 -13.16 25.64 32.25
N ASN A 310 -13.82 24.93 31.34
CA ASN A 310 -13.44 24.81 29.92
C ASN A 310 -13.31 26.18 29.23
N LEU A 311 -12.31 26.31 28.38
CA LEU A 311 -12.11 27.49 27.51
C LEU A 311 -13.27 27.69 26.54
N LYS A 312 -13.52 28.96 26.16
CA LYS A 312 -14.59 29.35 25.23
C LYS A 312 -14.11 30.38 24.20
N VAL A 313 -14.73 30.37 23.04
CA VAL A 313 -14.48 31.37 21.98
C VAL A 313 -15.16 32.70 22.33
N ASP A 314 -14.38 33.78 22.39
CA ASP A 314 -14.93 35.14 22.37
C ASP A 314 -15.36 35.49 20.94
N THR A 315 -16.64 35.28 20.67
CA THR A 315 -17.31 35.59 19.39
C THR A 315 -17.48 37.09 19.11
N GLN A 316 -17.13 38.00 20.04
CA GLN A 316 -17.17 39.45 19.81
C GLN A 316 -15.80 40.01 19.43
N THR A 317 -14.70 39.48 19.99
CA THR A 317 -13.33 39.88 19.63
C THR A 317 -12.74 39.05 18.48
N SER A 318 -13.25 37.84 18.23
CA SER A 318 -12.80 37.00 17.09
C SER A 318 -13.13 37.63 15.73
N ILE A 319 -12.23 37.46 14.77
CA ILE A 319 -12.45 37.79 13.35
C ILE A 319 -12.64 36.47 12.60
N LEU A 320 -13.90 36.14 12.32
CA LEU A 320 -14.34 34.89 11.72
C LEU A 320 -14.88 35.12 10.29
N PRO A 321 -14.44 34.36 9.28
CA PRO A 321 -15.09 34.29 7.97
C PRO A 321 -16.52 33.74 8.05
N GLU A 322 -17.39 34.13 7.10
CA GLU A 322 -18.83 33.79 7.11
C GLU A 322 -19.13 32.28 7.09
N ASN A 323 -18.18 31.47 6.63
CA ASN A 323 -18.28 30.02 6.50
C ASN A 323 -17.61 29.23 7.66
N VAL A 324 -17.13 29.92 8.70
CA VAL A 324 -16.66 29.30 9.97
C VAL A 324 -17.79 29.29 10.98
N VAL A 325 -18.10 28.12 11.56
CA VAL A 325 -19.23 27.93 12.48
C VAL A 325 -18.71 27.69 13.91
N ILE A 326 -19.33 28.35 14.89
CA ILE A 326 -19.07 28.14 16.33
C ILE A 326 -20.28 27.41 16.92
N ASN A 327 -20.05 26.41 17.79
CA ASN A 327 -21.16 25.73 18.48
C ASN A 327 -21.79 26.59 19.58
N GLU A 328 -22.99 26.25 20.04
CA GLU A 328 -23.74 27.03 21.04
C GLU A 328 -22.99 27.19 22.38
N GLU A 329 -22.22 26.17 22.78
CA GLU A 329 -21.38 26.18 23.99
C GLU A 329 -20.13 27.07 23.87
N LYS A 330 -19.75 27.43 22.64
CA LYS A 330 -18.49 28.09 22.25
C LYS A 330 -17.22 27.29 22.53
N THR A 331 -17.32 25.97 22.61
CA THR A 331 -16.23 25.01 22.85
C THR A 331 -15.64 24.44 21.54
N GLN A 332 -16.33 24.63 20.40
CA GLN A 332 -15.94 24.10 19.09
C GLN A 332 -15.97 25.17 17.98
N VAL A 333 -14.98 25.12 17.10
CA VAL A 333 -14.88 25.85 15.84
C VAL A 333 -14.88 24.86 14.67
N THR A 334 -15.86 24.94 13.78
CA THR A 334 -15.89 24.18 12.52
C THR A 334 -15.35 25.04 11.39
N ILE A 335 -14.27 24.60 10.74
CA ILE A 335 -13.56 25.30 9.66
C ILE A 335 -13.78 24.52 8.35
N PRO A 336 -14.21 25.18 7.26
CA PRO A 336 -14.57 24.51 6.01
C PRO A 336 -13.36 24.01 5.21
N HIS A 337 -13.63 23.22 4.17
CA HIS A 337 -12.61 22.68 3.26
C HIS A 337 -11.84 23.77 2.49
N THR A 338 -12.41 24.96 2.28
CA THR A 338 -11.74 26.07 1.58
C THR A 338 -10.46 26.52 2.30
N ALA A 339 -9.66 27.35 1.65
CA ALA A 339 -8.63 28.12 2.35
C ALA A 339 -9.28 29.06 3.37
N THR A 340 -8.64 29.26 4.52
CA THR A 340 -9.19 30.07 5.62
C THR A 340 -8.06 30.78 6.38
N GLU A 341 -8.16 32.09 6.55
CA GLU A 341 -7.44 32.83 7.60
C GLU A 341 -8.47 33.45 8.54
N MET A 342 -8.26 33.31 9.84
CA MET A 342 -9.12 33.85 10.90
C MET A 342 -8.29 34.28 12.11
N THR A 343 -8.84 35.15 12.97
CA THR A 343 -8.28 35.45 14.29
C THR A 343 -9.25 34.95 15.35
N LEU A 344 -8.86 33.92 16.09
CA LEU A 344 -9.62 33.37 17.20
C LEU A 344 -9.27 34.12 18.49
N ALA A 345 -10.27 34.62 19.19
CA ALA A 345 -10.17 35.14 20.54
C ALA A 345 -10.74 34.13 21.54
N ILE A 346 -10.08 33.98 22.69
CA ILE A 346 -10.49 33.04 23.74
C ILE A 346 -10.87 33.82 25.01
N ASP A 347 -12.08 33.52 25.50
CA ASP A 347 -12.68 34.06 26.72
C ASP A 347 -12.06 33.35 27.93
N CYS A 348 -11.01 33.95 28.49
CA CYS A 348 -10.22 33.44 29.62
C CYS A 348 -9.43 34.60 30.26
N ASP A 349 -9.48 34.71 31.60
CA ASP A 349 -8.75 35.74 32.37
C ASP A 349 -7.23 35.47 32.46
N ASP A 350 -6.82 34.19 32.38
CA ASP A 350 -5.41 33.77 32.38
C ASP A 350 -4.74 34.00 31.02
N GLU A 351 -3.43 34.29 30.99
CA GLU A 351 -2.66 34.32 29.73
C GLU A 351 -2.43 32.89 29.22
N LEU A 352 -2.86 32.61 27.98
CA LEU A 352 -2.81 31.28 27.38
C LEU A 352 -1.59 31.12 26.45
N GLU A 353 -0.74 30.15 26.76
CA GLU A 353 0.37 29.74 25.91
C GLU A 353 -0.05 28.51 25.07
N LEU A 354 0.07 28.59 23.75
CA LEU A 354 -0.34 27.51 22.84
C LEU A 354 0.58 26.29 23.00
N ILE A 355 0.03 25.12 23.31
CA ILE A 355 0.77 23.87 23.36
C ILE A 355 1.00 23.38 21.92
N PRO A 356 2.27 23.21 21.46
CA PRO A 356 2.53 22.74 20.10
C PRO A 356 1.96 21.34 19.84
N GLY A 357 1.40 21.15 18.65
CA GLY A 357 0.91 19.86 18.18
C GLY A 357 1.12 19.72 16.67
N ASN A 358 1.22 18.48 16.19
CA ASN A 358 1.29 18.20 14.75
C ASN A 358 -0.11 18.41 14.13
N MET A 359 -0.36 19.61 13.60
CA MET A 359 -1.65 20.01 13.06
C MET A 359 -1.53 20.40 11.58
N PRO A 360 -2.52 20.08 10.72
CA PRO A 360 -2.55 20.46 9.30
C PRO A 360 -2.91 21.95 9.06
N ILE A 361 -2.66 22.81 10.07
CA ILE A 361 -2.98 24.24 10.10
C ILE A 361 -1.84 25.01 10.79
N LYS A 362 -1.61 26.23 10.35
CA LYS A 362 -0.61 27.14 10.95
C LYS A 362 -1.30 28.01 11.99
N ILE A 363 -0.70 28.16 13.17
CA ILE A 363 -1.25 28.96 14.27
C ILE A 363 -0.16 29.88 14.82
N GLU A 364 -0.50 31.16 15.02
CA GLU A 364 0.39 32.22 15.50
C GLU A 364 -0.29 32.96 16.66
N SER A 365 0.36 33.06 17.82
CA SER A 365 -0.15 33.90 18.92
C SER A 365 0.09 35.38 18.63
N LEU A 366 -0.95 36.19 18.76
CA LEU A 366 -0.95 37.65 18.60
C LEU A 366 -1.00 38.38 19.95
N GLY A 367 -1.32 37.67 21.04
CA GLY A 367 -1.38 38.22 22.41
C GLY A 367 -0.04 38.84 22.84
N GLY A 368 -0.09 39.97 23.54
CA GLY A 368 1.09 40.68 24.05
C GLY A 368 2.02 41.32 23.00
N THR A 369 1.90 40.97 21.72
CA THR A 369 2.81 41.44 20.65
C THR A 369 2.73 42.94 20.35
N ARG A 370 1.62 43.60 20.72
CA ARG A 370 1.37 45.03 20.49
C ARG A 370 0.51 45.63 21.62
N PRO A 371 0.54 46.96 21.85
CA PRO A 371 -0.25 47.60 22.91
C PRO A 371 -1.76 47.25 22.88
N GLU A 372 -2.33 47.09 21.69
CA GLU A 372 -3.74 46.72 21.48
C GLU A 372 -4.07 45.24 21.77
N THR A 373 -3.07 44.37 21.93
CA THR A 373 -3.19 42.93 22.23
C THR A 373 -2.60 42.50 23.57
N ILE A 374 -2.09 43.43 24.39
CA ILE A 374 -1.67 43.13 25.77
C ILE A 374 -2.86 42.62 26.58
N GLY A 375 -2.69 41.51 27.29
CA GLY A 375 -3.73 40.90 28.13
C GLY A 375 -4.90 40.30 27.33
N LYS A 376 -4.67 39.83 26.10
CA LYS A 376 -5.69 39.16 25.28
C LYS A 376 -5.18 37.86 24.66
N ASN A 377 -5.98 36.81 24.81
CA ASN A 377 -5.74 35.50 24.21
C ASN A 377 -6.21 35.49 22.76
N LEU A 378 -5.32 35.88 21.84
CA LEU A 378 -5.59 36.04 20.41
C LEU A 378 -4.65 35.15 19.57
N PHE A 379 -5.23 34.35 18.68
CA PHE A 379 -4.50 33.41 17.84
C PHE A 379 -4.94 33.54 16.37
N ARG A 380 -4.01 33.88 15.47
CA ARG A 380 -4.23 33.70 14.02
C ARG A 380 -4.23 32.20 13.72
N ILE A 381 -5.24 31.75 12.98
CA ILE A 381 -5.28 30.40 12.40
C ILE A 381 -5.30 30.53 10.88
N GLN A 382 -4.44 29.78 10.19
CA GLN A 382 -4.36 29.68 8.74
C GLN A 382 -4.47 28.21 8.30
N LYS A 383 -5.49 27.91 7.49
CA LYS A 383 -5.76 26.59 6.90
C LYS A 383 -5.69 26.70 5.37
N GLU A 384 -4.98 25.76 4.75
CA GLU A 384 -4.93 25.65 3.28
C GLU A 384 -6.16 24.92 2.72
N GLN A 385 -6.45 25.11 1.43
CA GLN A 385 -7.59 24.45 0.78
C GLN A 385 -7.40 22.92 0.76
N TRP A 386 -8.46 22.21 1.12
CA TRP A 386 -8.53 20.75 1.15
C TRP A 386 -9.16 20.24 -0.14
N ARG A 387 -8.53 19.20 -0.68
CA ARG A 387 -8.79 18.64 -2.01
C ARG A 387 -9.80 17.48 -1.91
N PRO A 388 -10.45 17.07 -3.01
CA PRO A 388 -11.35 15.91 -3.02
C PRO A 388 -10.72 14.67 -2.37
N GLY A 389 -11.46 14.03 -1.48
CA GLY A 389 -11.02 12.87 -0.70
C GLY A 389 -10.01 13.12 0.43
N VAL A 390 -9.61 14.38 0.70
CA VAL A 390 -8.91 14.70 1.97
C VAL A 390 -9.94 14.62 3.11
N ALA A 391 -9.80 13.59 3.95
CA ALA A 391 -10.75 13.26 5.01
C ALA A 391 -10.86 14.33 6.10
N GLY A 392 -12.06 14.46 6.67
CA GLY A 392 -12.36 15.35 7.79
C GLY A 392 -11.53 15.01 9.04
N GLN A 393 -11.18 16.02 9.85
CA GLN A 393 -10.40 15.82 11.09
C GLN A 393 -10.98 16.62 12.24
N GLU A 394 -11.13 16.01 13.41
CA GLU A 394 -11.31 16.72 14.67
C GLU A 394 -9.94 16.84 15.38
N LEU A 395 -9.61 18.04 15.86
CA LEU A 395 -8.36 18.36 16.53
C LEU A 395 -8.66 19.05 17.87
N LYS A 396 -7.83 18.81 18.89
CA LYS A 396 -7.85 19.59 20.14
C LYS A 396 -6.77 20.66 20.11
N LEU A 397 -7.20 21.93 20.06
CA LEU A 397 -6.35 23.10 20.20
C LEU A 397 -6.10 23.34 21.69
N ARG A 398 -4.98 22.82 22.21
CA ARG A 398 -4.64 22.79 23.65
C ARG A 398 -3.79 23.99 24.07
N PHE A 399 -3.99 24.47 25.29
CA PHE A 399 -3.30 25.61 25.88
C PHE A 399 -2.76 25.29 27.28
N HIS A 400 -1.76 26.07 27.70
CA HIS A 400 -1.26 26.12 29.06
C HIS A 400 -1.64 27.47 29.68
N ARG A 401 -2.31 27.47 30.83
CA ARG A 401 -2.56 28.69 31.63
C ARG A 401 -1.30 29.11 32.35
N LYS A 402 -0.74 30.23 31.91
CA LYS A 402 0.55 30.75 32.38
C LYS A 402 0.54 31.05 33.88
N GLY A 403 1.27 30.23 34.64
CA GLY A 403 1.36 30.33 36.10
C GLY A 403 0.80 29.11 36.84
N LEU A 404 0.11 28.20 36.15
CA LEU A 404 -0.13 26.84 36.65
C LEU A 404 1.09 25.94 36.41
N LEU A 405 1.14 24.79 37.09
CA LEU A 405 2.30 23.88 37.05
C LEU A 405 2.17 22.75 36.00
N HIS A 406 0.97 22.55 35.45
CA HIS A 406 0.64 21.42 34.58
C HIS A 406 -0.15 21.88 33.35
N ASN A 407 -0.35 20.96 32.41
CA ASN A 407 -1.31 21.12 31.32
C ASN A 407 -2.56 20.33 31.69
N TYR A 408 -3.73 20.93 31.48
CA TYR A 408 -5.04 20.38 31.86
C TYR A 408 -5.84 20.06 30.59
N GLU A 409 -6.61 18.98 30.57
CA GLU A 409 -7.28 18.56 29.32
C GLU A 409 -8.46 19.46 28.94
N GLU A 410 -9.11 20.10 29.92
CA GLU A 410 -10.19 21.07 29.66
C GLU A 410 -9.69 22.42 29.11
N ASP A 411 -8.38 22.68 29.15
CA ASP A 411 -7.76 23.87 28.57
C ASP A 411 -7.56 23.69 27.05
N ALA A 412 -8.64 23.31 26.37
CA ALA A 412 -8.68 23.03 24.95
C ALA A 412 -9.97 23.51 24.27
N LEU A 413 -9.85 23.87 22.99
CA LEU A 413 -10.99 24.04 22.09
C LEU A 413 -10.98 22.94 21.03
N THR A 414 -12.15 22.49 20.60
CA THR A 414 -12.28 21.57 19.46
C THR A 414 -12.20 22.34 18.15
N LEU A 415 -11.34 21.94 17.22
CA LEU A 415 -11.36 22.38 15.83
C LEU A 415 -11.82 21.23 14.94
N VAL A 416 -12.94 21.39 14.25
CA VAL A 416 -13.43 20.43 13.25
C VAL A 416 -13.07 20.96 11.86
N LEU A 417 -12.17 20.29 11.17
CA LEU A 417 -11.78 20.61 9.79
C LEU A 417 -12.62 19.75 8.84
N SER A 418 -13.55 20.39 8.13
CA SER A 418 -14.48 19.69 7.22
C SER A 418 -13.77 19.17 5.97
N GLU A 419 -14.11 17.93 5.56
CA GLU A 419 -13.72 17.39 4.26
C GLU A 419 -14.27 18.24 3.10
N ASN A 420 -13.64 18.09 1.93
CA ASN A 420 -14.20 18.63 0.69
C ASN A 420 -15.45 17.81 0.30
N PRO A 421 -16.62 18.43 0.09
CA PRO A 421 -17.87 17.72 -0.21
C PRO A 421 -17.90 17.10 -1.62
N ILE A 422 -16.95 17.45 -2.50
CA ILE A 422 -16.76 16.81 -3.79
C ILE A 422 -16.29 15.38 -3.57
N LYS A 423 -17.07 14.40 -4.02
CA LYS A 423 -16.69 12.99 -4.01
C LYS A 423 -16.07 12.61 -5.35
N LEU A 424 -14.98 11.86 -5.30
CA LEU A 424 -14.17 11.46 -6.43
C LEU A 424 -13.75 10.01 -6.25
N GLU A 425 -14.08 9.17 -7.22
CA GLU A 425 -13.90 7.72 -7.19
C GLU A 425 -13.24 7.23 -8.49
N GLY A 426 -12.67 6.02 -8.48
CA GLY A 426 -11.99 5.42 -9.63
C GLY A 426 -10.47 5.57 -9.59
N LEU A 427 -9.84 5.91 -10.72
CA LEU A 427 -8.39 5.80 -10.90
C LEU A 427 -7.62 7.09 -10.61
N ILE A 428 -8.27 8.25 -10.64
CA ILE A 428 -7.66 9.55 -10.31
C ILE A 428 -7.95 9.98 -8.87
N HIS A 429 -6.98 10.62 -8.21
CA HIS A 429 -7.15 11.20 -6.89
C HIS A 429 -6.25 12.44 -6.69
N PHE A 430 -6.64 13.32 -5.76
CA PHE A 430 -5.98 14.61 -5.51
C PHE A 430 -5.62 14.84 -4.04
N HIS A 431 -5.42 13.77 -3.26
CA HIS A 431 -5.15 13.89 -1.83
C HIS A 431 -3.79 14.58 -1.59
N ASP A 432 -2.73 14.07 -2.23
CA ASP A 432 -1.35 14.57 -2.10
C ASP A 432 -1.10 15.91 -2.83
N GLY A 433 -1.92 16.27 -3.82
CA GLY A 433 -1.71 17.48 -4.62
C GLY A 433 -2.73 17.70 -5.73
N TYR A 434 -2.49 18.73 -6.55
CA TYR A 434 -3.40 19.19 -7.61
C TYR A 434 -3.03 18.67 -9.02
N GLU A 435 -1.97 17.86 -9.18
CA GLU A 435 -1.66 17.13 -10.42
C GLU A 435 -1.63 15.62 -10.14
N PHE A 436 -2.32 14.85 -10.97
CA PHE A 436 -2.28 13.38 -10.98
C PHE A 436 -1.71 12.87 -12.30
N ASP A 437 -0.49 12.31 -12.29
CA ASP A 437 0.18 11.74 -13.48
C ASP A 437 0.14 10.22 -13.42
N PHE A 438 -0.63 9.61 -14.33
CA PHE A 438 -0.72 8.16 -14.52
C PHE A 438 0.62 7.49 -14.87
N GLY A 439 1.63 8.25 -15.32
CA GLY A 439 2.95 7.75 -15.73
C GLY A 439 2.96 6.93 -17.03
N ARG A 440 1.80 6.44 -17.48
CA ARG A 440 1.58 5.55 -18.63
C ARG A 440 0.49 6.07 -19.58
N TYR A 441 0.15 5.30 -20.61
CA TYR A 441 -1.02 5.57 -21.46
C TYR A 441 -2.29 5.02 -20.81
N ILE A 442 -3.40 5.76 -20.90
CA ILE A 442 -4.71 5.31 -20.43
C ILE A 442 -5.82 6.02 -21.21
N ASP A 443 -6.91 5.31 -21.46
CA ASP A 443 -8.17 5.77 -22.03
C ASP A 443 -9.36 5.06 -21.36
N ASN A 444 -10.58 5.36 -21.81
CA ASN A 444 -11.86 5.04 -21.16
C ASN A 444 -11.97 5.66 -19.76
N GLU A 445 -12.77 5.08 -18.87
CA GLU A 445 -13.12 5.67 -17.57
C GLU A 445 -11.90 5.86 -16.65
N LEU A 446 -11.64 7.12 -16.30
CA LEU A 446 -10.58 7.54 -15.38
C LEU A 446 -11.11 7.73 -13.95
N GLY A 447 -12.42 7.95 -13.81
CA GLY A 447 -13.11 8.08 -12.52
C GLY A 447 -14.51 8.67 -12.64
N LEU A 448 -15.20 8.70 -11.51
CA LEU A 448 -16.52 9.30 -11.31
C LEU A 448 -16.37 10.48 -10.34
N ILE A 449 -16.94 11.63 -10.67
CA ILE A 449 -16.92 12.82 -9.80
C ILE A 449 -18.33 13.34 -9.54
N THR A 450 -18.69 13.52 -8.28
CA THR A 450 -20.01 14.00 -7.84
C THR A 450 -19.86 15.31 -7.08
N LEU A 451 -20.60 16.32 -7.51
CA LEU A 451 -20.50 17.70 -7.04
C LEU A 451 -21.75 18.11 -6.24
N PRO A 452 -21.63 19.04 -5.27
CA PRO A 452 -22.78 19.76 -4.73
C PRO A 452 -23.55 20.52 -5.83
N GLU A 453 -24.86 20.72 -5.67
CA GLU A 453 -25.72 21.48 -6.60
C GLU A 453 -25.23 22.93 -6.84
N SER A 454 -24.49 23.51 -5.88
CA SER A 454 -23.92 24.86 -5.96
C SER A 454 -22.65 24.94 -6.82
N LYS A 455 -22.08 23.81 -7.25
CA LYS A 455 -20.85 23.72 -8.05
C LYS A 455 -21.15 23.29 -9.49
N LYS A 456 -20.24 23.63 -10.40
CA LYS A 456 -20.17 23.16 -11.79
C LYS A 456 -18.74 22.72 -12.12
N LEU A 457 -18.60 21.81 -13.09
CA LEU A 457 -17.32 21.28 -13.56
C LEU A 457 -17.17 21.52 -15.07
N THR A 458 -15.95 21.88 -15.49
CA THR A 458 -15.53 22.00 -16.89
C THR A 458 -14.13 21.42 -17.06
N VAL A 459 -13.70 21.17 -18.32
CA VAL A 459 -12.31 20.80 -18.62
C VAL A 459 -11.65 21.91 -19.44
N GLU A 460 -10.51 22.39 -18.97
CA GLU A 460 -9.65 23.36 -19.65
C GLU A 460 -8.36 22.69 -20.15
N TYR A 461 -7.76 23.23 -21.21
CA TYR A 461 -6.61 22.65 -21.92
C TYR A 461 -5.56 23.71 -22.27
N GLU A 462 -4.29 23.31 -22.35
CA GLU A 462 -3.23 24.16 -22.89
C GLU A 462 -3.44 24.43 -24.39
N SER A 463 -2.98 25.58 -24.89
CA SER A 463 -3.23 25.99 -26.28
C SER A 463 -2.58 25.03 -27.29
N GLY A 464 -3.41 24.35 -28.09
CA GLY A 464 -2.97 23.34 -29.06
C GLY A 464 -2.90 21.91 -28.51
N GLU A 465 -3.26 21.68 -27.25
CA GLU A 465 -3.51 20.34 -26.72
C GLU A 465 -4.85 19.79 -27.25
N GLY A 466 -4.92 18.47 -27.48
CA GLY A 466 -6.15 17.82 -27.92
C GLY A 466 -7.15 17.65 -26.76
N HIS A 467 -8.44 17.78 -27.04
CA HIS A 467 -9.51 17.63 -26.05
C HIS A 467 -9.71 16.15 -25.65
N TRP A 468 -8.76 15.58 -24.91
CA TRP A 468 -8.69 14.14 -24.66
C TRP A 468 -9.49 13.64 -23.46
N ILE A 469 -10.15 14.51 -22.70
CA ILE A 469 -11.12 14.13 -21.66
C ILE A 469 -12.52 14.62 -22.04
N LYS A 470 -13.47 13.68 -22.10
CA LYS A 470 -14.91 13.94 -22.10
C LYS A 470 -15.44 13.85 -20.67
N LEU A 471 -16.36 14.75 -20.31
CA LEU A 471 -17.24 14.59 -19.15
C LEU A 471 -18.57 14.03 -19.64
N ASP A 472 -19.10 13.02 -18.94
CA ASP A 472 -20.36 12.35 -19.28
C ASP A 472 -21.27 12.33 -18.06
N GLU A 473 -22.31 13.17 -18.04
CA GLU A 473 -23.23 13.31 -16.92
C GLU A 473 -24.06 12.03 -16.72
N GLN A 474 -24.43 11.71 -15.48
CA GLN A 474 -25.19 10.51 -15.14
C GLN A 474 -26.69 10.79 -15.04
N ASP A 475 -27.49 10.16 -15.91
CA ASP A 475 -28.97 10.27 -15.93
C ASP A 475 -29.63 9.99 -14.57
N GLU A 476 -29.05 9.11 -13.76
CA GLU A 476 -29.61 8.68 -12.47
C GLU A 476 -29.14 9.53 -11.26
N THR A 477 -28.05 10.29 -11.38
CA THR A 477 -27.45 11.07 -10.27
C THR A 477 -27.06 12.47 -10.75
N PRO A 478 -27.88 13.50 -10.49
CA PRO A 478 -27.60 14.88 -10.88
C PRO A 478 -26.24 15.37 -10.36
N ASN A 479 -25.56 16.23 -11.13
CA ASN A 479 -24.23 16.74 -10.82
C ASN A 479 -23.14 15.65 -10.62
N SER A 480 -23.34 14.44 -11.15
CA SER A 480 -22.34 13.38 -11.21
C SER A 480 -21.87 13.11 -12.65
N PHE A 481 -20.57 12.99 -12.85
CA PHE A 481 -19.93 12.91 -14.17
C PHE A 481 -18.88 11.79 -14.23
N ARG A 482 -18.97 10.92 -15.25
CA ARG A 482 -17.88 10.04 -15.66
C ARG A 482 -16.81 10.88 -16.36
N ILE A 483 -15.54 10.66 -15.99
CA ILE A 483 -14.37 11.32 -16.58
C ILE A 483 -13.75 10.33 -17.57
N ILE A 484 -13.97 10.52 -18.87
CA ILE A 484 -13.64 9.55 -19.91
C ILE A 484 -12.42 10.04 -20.72
N GLY A 485 -11.29 9.33 -20.59
CA GLY A 485 -10.11 9.53 -21.42
C GLY A 485 -10.33 9.01 -22.84
N GLY A 486 -10.11 9.85 -23.84
CA GLY A 486 -10.29 9.51 -25.25
C GLY A 486 -8.98 9.16 -25.97
N TRP A 487 -9.12 8.54 -27.13
CA TRP A 487 -8.02 8.20 -28.05
C TRP A 487 -8.15 8.95 -29.39
N LYS A 488 -7.04 9.16 -30.09
CA LYS A 488 -7.00 9.83 -31.39
C LYS A 488 -6.24 8.96 -32.40
N PRO A 489 -6.93 8.39 -33.42
CA PRO A 489 -6.30 7.59 -34.46
C PRO A 489 -5.16 8.37 -35.13
N ASN A 490 -3.98 7.77 -35.21
CA ASN A 490 -2.82 8.32 -35.91
C ASN A 490 -2.36 9.73 -35.45
N ASP A 491 -2.58 10.10 -34.18
CA ASP A 491 -2.14 11.39 -33.63
C ASP A 491 -0.62 11.64 -33.88
N PRO A 492 -0.25 12.71 -34.62
CA PRO A 492 1.15 13.04 -34.88
C PRO A 492 1.91 13.50 -33.63
N THR A 493 1.22 13.82 -32.53
CA THR A 493 1.82 14.19 -31.24
C THR A 493 1.97 13.02 -30.26
N ALA A 494 1.50 11.82 -30.62
CA ALA A 494 1.61 10.63 -29.78
C ALA A 494 3.04 10.06 -29.82
N ASN A 495 3.88 10.53 -28.89
CA ASN A 495 5.31 10.26 -28.80
C ASN A 495 5.80 9.99 -27.36
N GLY A 496 4.89 9.79 -26.41
CA GLY A 496 5.19 9.58 -24.99
C GLY A 496 5.27 10.84 -24.14
N ARG A 497 5.06 12.03 -24.72
CA ARG A 497 4.91 13.30 -23.98
C ARG A 497 3.85 13.21 -22.89
N LYS A 498 4.01 14.00 -21.81
CA LYS A 498 2.87 14.34 -20.94
C LYS A 498 1.78 14.96 -21.80
N GLN A 499 0.54 14.54 -21.57
CA GLN A 499 -0.68 15.13 -22.11
C GLN A 499 -1.55 15.55 -20.93
N LYS A 500 -1.98 16.80 -20.90
CA LYS A 500 -2.64 17.42 -19.74
C LYS A 500 -4.10 17.74 -20.03
N ALA A 501 -4.91 17.75 -18.97
CA ALA A 501 -6.26 18.30 -18.96
C ALA A 501 -6.55 18.81 -17.54
N THR A 502 -7.08 20.02 -17.40
CA THR A 502 -7.39 20.61 -16.09
C THR A 502 -8.89 20.51 -15.85
N LEU A 503 -9.29 19.70 -14.89
CA LEU A 503 -10.63 19.70 -14.33
C LEU A 503 -10.79 20.98 -13.51
N VAL A 504 -11.74 21.82 -13.89
CA VAL A 504 -11.99 23.13 -13.28
C VAL A 504 -13.35 23.10 -12.61
N ILE A 505 -13.36 23.26 -11.30
CA ILE A 505 -14.58 23.23 -10.48
C ILE A 505 -14.79 24.62 -9.91
N CYS A 506 -16.00 25.16 -10.02
CA CYS A 506 -16.32 26.49 -9.48
C CYS A 506 -17.79 26.54 -9.04
N ASN A 507 -18.16 27.58 -8.31
CA ASN A 507 -19.57 27.86 -7.99
C ASN A 507 -20.35 28.14 -9.28
N THR A 508 -21.67 27.98 -9.28
CA THR A 508 -22.51 28.16 -10.48
C THR A 508 -22.38 29.55 -11.12
N ASP A 509 -22.08 30.59 -10.34
CA ASP A 509 -21.79 31.95 -10.82
C ASP A 509 -20.36 32.14 -11.38
N GLY A 510 -19.43 31.21 -11.11
CA GLY A 510 -18.01 31.27 -11.49
C GLY A 510 -17.05 31.68 -10.38
N THR A 511 -17.53 31.91 -9.15
CA THR A 511 -16.66 32.13 -7.97
C THR A 511 -16.06 30.82 -7.44
N ASP A 512 -15.12 30.90 -6.49
CA ASP A 512 -14.41 29.76 -5.87
C ASP A 512 -13.91 28.71 -6.88
N ARG A 513 -13.08 29.15 -7.83
CA ARG A 513 -12.51 28.32 -8.89
C ARG A 513 -11.32 27.50 -8.38
N GLU A 514 -11.43 26.19 -8.51
CA GLU A 514 -10.48 25.15 -8.11
C GLU A 514 -9.95 24.44 -9.37
N GLU A 515 -8.68 24.08 -9.40
CA GLU A 515 -8.01 23.43 -10.54
C GLU A 515 -7.41 22.07 -10.15
N TYR A 516 -7.70 21.03 -10.92
CA TYR A 516 -7.18 19.68 -10.71
C TYR A 516 -6.70 19.08 -12.04
N THR A 517 -5.39 18.94 -12.21
CA THR A 517 -4.75 18.53 -13.47
C THR A 517 -4.63 17.02 -13.55
N VAL A 518 -5.25 16.40 -14.56
CA VAL A 518 -5.03 14.99 -14.93
C VAL A 518 -3.97 14.93 -16.02
N VAL A 519 -3.00 14.02 -15.88
CA VAL A 519 -1.90 13.82 -16.83
C VAL A 519 -1.73 12.35 -17.19
N ARG A 520 -1.60 12.08 -18.49
CA ARG A 520 -1.16 10.76 -19.01
C ARG A 520 0.05 10.91 -19.92
N ARG A 521 0.62 9.79 -20.37
CA ARG A 521 1.59 9.76 -21.47
C ARG A 521 0.87 9.46 -22.78
N ASN A 522 0.91 10.40 -23.72
CA ASN A 522 0.29 10.22 -25.04
C ASN A 522 1.19 9.35 -25.92
N TRP A 523 1.01 8.03 -25.78
CA TRP A 523 1.56 7.02 -26.67
C TRP A 523 0.50 6.62 -27.71
N GLY A 524 0.95 6.16 -28.87
CA GLY A 524 0.06 5.68 -29.92
C GLY A 524 0.83 4.95 -31.02
N LEU A 525 0.33 3.76 -31.36
CA LEU A 525 0.75 3.00 -32.54
C LEU A 525 -0.09 3.45 -33.74
N PRO A 526 0.48 3.54 -34.95
CA PRO A 526 -0.26 3.91 -36.14
C PRO A 526 -1.18 2.75 -36.57
N VAL A 527 -2.40 3.11 -36.93
CA VAL A 527 -3.52 2.20 -37.17
C VAL A 527 -4.17 2.43 -38.52
N THR A 528 -4.87 1.42 -38.99
CA THR A 528 -5.89 1.55 -40.04
C THR A 528 -7.17 0.82 -39.63
N TYR A 529 -8.29 1.19 -40.22
CA TYR A 529 -9.61 0.62 -39.93
C TYR A 529 -10.05 -0.29 -41.07
N LEU A 530 -10.50 -1.50 -40.74
CA LEU A 530 -11.06 -2.45 -41.69
C LEU A 530 -12.09 -3.34 -40.99
N ASN A 531 -13.33 -3.38 -41.50
CA ASN A 531 -14.43 -4.20 -41.01
C ASN A 531 -14.66 -4.10 -39.48
N GLY A 532 -14.78 -2.87 -38.97
CA GLY A 532 -15.12 -2.63 -37.57
C GLY A 532 -13.99 -2.85 -36.56
N VAL A 533 -12.73 -2.78 -36.99
CA VAL A 533 -11.54 -2.99 -36.14
C VAL A 533 -10.43 -2.00 -36.53
N TRP A 534 -9.84 -1.33 -35.53
CA TRP A 534 -8.65 -0.51 -35.66
C TRP A 534 -7.38 -1.36 -35.50
N TRP A 535 -6.87 -1.87 -36.62
CA TRP A 535 -5.66 -2.70 -36.69
C TRP A 535 -4.39 -1.83 -36.64
N CYS A 536 -3.38 -2.25 -35.88
CA CYS A 536 -2.04 -1.66 -36.01
C CYS A 536 -1.46 -1.96 -37.39
N LYS A 537 -0.88 -0.94 -38.04
CA LYS A 537 -0.29 -1.07 -39.39
C LYS A 537 0.91 -2.02 -39.42
N TYR A 538 1.77 -1.91 -38.40
CA TYR A 538 3.00 -2.67 -38.27
C TYR A 538 2.82 -3.89 -37.36
N ASN A 539 3.67 -4.90 -37.56
CA ASN A 539 3.91 -5.93 -36.54
C ASN A 539 4.67 -5.31 -35.35
N ALA A 540 4.58 -5.94 -34.18
CA ALA A 540 5.39 -5.57 -33.03
C ALA A 540 6.89 -5.81 -33.28
N MET A 541 7.73 -5.00 -32.63
CA MET A 541 9.20 -5.06 -32.70
C MET A 541 9.79 -4.97 -31.27
N GLY A 542 11.02 -5.45 -31.05
CA GLY A 542 11.68 -5.37 -29.74
C GLY A 542 10.82 -5.95 -28.60
N ASP A 543 10.81 -5.29 -27.43
CA ASP A 543 9.84 -5.59 -26.37
C ASP A 543 8.45 -5.10 -26.79
N SER A 544 7.54 -6.04 -27.02
CA SER A 544 6.20 -5.79 -27.55
C SER A 544 5.30 -4.96 -26.64
N LYS A 545 5.65 -4.80 -25.34
CA LYS A 545 4.96 -3.90 -24.41
C LYS A 545 5.63 -2.52 -24.30
N ASN A 546 6.86 -2.36 -24.79
CA ASN A 546 7.57 -1.09 -24.77
C ASN A 546 7.22 -0.26 -26.00
N PHE A 547 6.49 0.83 -25.82
CA PHE A 547 6.20 1.80 -26.89
C PHE A 547 7.47 2.35 -27.57
N SER A 548 8.60 2.45 -26.85
CA SER A 548 9.87 2.96 -27.39
C SER A 548 10.47 2.07 -28.48
N ASP A 549 10.13 0.78 -28.48
CA ASP A 549 10.62 -0.20 -29.45
C ASP A 549 9.70 -0.29 -30.68
N GLN A 550 8.48 0.25 -30.60
CA GLN A 550 7.48 0.18 -31.67
C GLN A 550 7.62 1.33 -32.68
N ILE A 551 6.95 1.20 -33.82
CA ILE A 551 6.64 2.36 -34.66
C ILE A 551 5.47 3.12 -34.01
N LEU A 552 5.69 4.40 -33.72
CA LEU A 552 4.68 5.31 -33.14
C LEU A 552 4.00 6.14 -34.24
N SER A 553 2.78 6.62 -33.99
CA SER A 553 2.02 7.48 -34.92
C SER A 553 2.80 8.74 -35.32
N SER A 554 3.46 9.38 -34.36
CA SER A 554 4.39 10.50 -34.57
C SER A 554 5.63 10.18 -35.42
N ASN A 555 5.88 8.89 -35.70
CA ASN A 555 7.07 8.40 -36.39
C ASN A 555 6.80 7.33 -37.46
N ASP A 556 5.58 7.24 -37.98
CA ASP A 556 5.22 6.28 -39.04
C ASP A 556 6.03 6.56 -40.33
N PRO A 557 6.93 5.65 -40.76
CA PRO A 557 7.80 5.88 -41.92
C PRO A 557 7.04 5.88 -43.24
N ALA A 558 5.96 5.10 -43.37
CA ALA A 558 5.12 5.11 -44.56
C ALA A 558 4.36 6.44 -44.70
N ALA A 559 3.79 6.93 -43.59
CA ALA A 559 3.13 8.24 -43.56
C ALA A 559 4.11 9.39 -43.86
N LYS A 560 5.33 9.36 -43.28
CA LYS A 560 6.40 10.32 -43.57
C LYS A 560 6.89 10.27 -45.02
N ALA A 561 6.80 9.11 -45.68
CA ALA A 561 7.07 8.96 -47.11
C ALA A 561 5.90 9.36 -48.01
N GLY A 562 4.74 9.74 -47.46
CA GLY A 562 3.51 10.04 -48.21
C GLY A 562 2.87 8.80 -48.86
N LYS A 563 3.02 7.61 -48.25
CA LYS A 563 2.64 6.32 -48.85
C LYS A 563 1.79 5.47 -47.91
N THR A 564 1.02 4.57 -48.50
CA THR A 564 0.52 3.38 -47.79
C THR A 564 1.70 2.51 -47.36
N LEU A 565 1.54 1.68 -46.33
CA LEU A 565 2.53 0.66 -45.97
C LEU A 565 2.79 -0.32 -47.13
N PHE A 566 1.77 -0.62 -47.95
CA PHE A 566 1.93 -1.51 -49.11
C PHE A 566 2.81 -0.92 -50.21
N ASP A 567 2.79 0.39 -50.40
CA ASP A 567 3.68 1.11 -51.32
C ASP A 567 5.03 1.46 -50.68
N TYR A 568 5.09 1.70 -49.36
CA TYR A 568 6.35 1.84 -48.64
C TYR A 568 7.17 0.54 -48.66
N LEU A 569 6.59 -0.62 -48.37
CA LEU A 569 7.28 -1.93 -48.44
C LEU A 569 7.76 -2.31 -49.86
N ARG A 570 7.23 -1.65 -50.91
CA ARG A 570 7.75 -1.77 -52.29
C ARG A 570 9.01 -0.91 -52.48
N ASP A 571 8.99 0.32 -51.98
CA ASP A 571 9.96 1.36 -52.33
C ASP A 571 11.09 1.56 -51.32
N CYS A 572 10.94 1.07 -50.08
CA CYS A 572 11.95 1.18 -49.03
C CYS A 572 13.17 0.28 -49.31
N THR A 573 14.33 0.62 -48.73
CA THR A 573 15.55 -0.17 -48.93
C THR A 573 15.41 -1.60 -48.36
N PRO A 574 16.23 -2.57 -48.78
CA PRO A 574 16.23 -3.91 -48.19
C PRO A 574 16.40 -3.89 -46.67
N GLU A 575 17.19 -2.96 -46.14
CA GLU A 575 17.47 -2.78 -44.71
C GLU A 575 16.26 -2.20 -43.97
N GLU A 576 15.55 -1.22 -44.55
CA GLU A 576 14.29 -0.70 -44.01
C GLU A 576 13.20 -1.79 -43.98
N PHE A 577 13.05 -2.54 -45.08
CA PHE A 577 12.13 -3.67 -45.15
C PHE A 577 12.47 -4.72 -44.09
N PHE A 578 13.74 -5.13 -44.02
CA PHE A 578 14.20 -6.14 -43.06
C PHE A 578 14.00 -5.69 -41.61
N LYS A 579 14.26 -4.43 -41.28
CA LYS A 579 14.03 -3.86 -39.93
C LYS A 579 12.58 -4.02 -39.48
N LEU A 580 11.60 -3.82 -40.36
CA LEU A 580 10.18 -4.00 -40.06
C LEU A 580 9.77 -5.48 -40.08
N TRP A 581 10.36 -6.26 -41.00
CA TRP A 581 9.97 -7.65 -41.26
C TRP A 581 10.40 -8.61 -40.14
N LYS A 582 11.65 -8.54 -39.68
CA LYS A 582 12.41 -9.60 -38.99
C LYS A 582 11.91 -10.16 -37.64
N TRP A 583 10.72 -9.80 -37.16
CA TRP A 583 10.31 -10.02 -35.76
C TRP A 583 9.27 -11.13 -35.57
N GLN A 584 9.47 -11.99 -34.57
CA GLN A 584 8.48 -12.97 -34.09
C GLN A 584 8.53 -13.22 -32.58
N TYR A 585 7.43 -13.74 -32.05
CA TYR A 585 7.17 -13.93 -30.62
C TYR A 585 6.69 -15.35 -30.33
N GLN A 586 6.87 -15.82 -29.10
CA GLN A 586 6.62 -17.21 -28.70
C GLN A 586 6.34 -17.26 -27.19
N GLY A 587 5.61 -18.29 -26.73
CA GLY A 587 5.40 -18.49 -25.30
C GLY A 587 4.71 -17.31 -24.62
N LYS A 588 5.37 -16.80 -23.57
CA LYS A 588 4.97 -15.62 -22.79
C LYS A 588 6.01 -14.48 -22.82
N THR A 589 6.99 -14.54 -23.72
CA THR A 589 8.04 -13.50 -23.78
C THR A 589 7.58 -12.32 -24.61
N THR A 590 7.57 -11.13 -24.02
CA THR A 590 7.36 -9.86 -24.73
C THR A 590 8.59 -9.45 -25.53
N GLN A 591 9.75 -10.08 -25.32
CA GLN A 591 10.96 -9.83 -26.12
C GLN A 591 10.83 -10.51 -27.49
N GLY A 592 10.89 -9.71 -28.55
CA GLY A 592 10.84 -10.18 -29.94
C GLY A 592 12.15 -10.82 -30.39
N MET A 593 12.05 -12.00 -30.98
CA MET A 593 13.17 -12.68 -31.62
C MET A 593 13.39 -12.11 -33.02
N GLU A 594 14.65 -11.77 -33.31
CA GLU A 594 15.07 -11.32 -34.65
C GLU A 594 15.46 -12.51 -35.54
N VAL A 595 15.11 -12.45 -36.83
CA VAL A 595 15.70 -13.35 -37.83
C VAL A 595 17.20 -13.04 -37.98
N ILE A 596 18.03 -14.07 -37.89
CA ILE A 596 19.49 -14.05 -38.06
C ILE A 596 19.94 -15.16 -39.03
N ASP A 597 21.18 -15.06 -39.50
CA ASP A 597 21.90 -16.16 -40.13
C ASP A 597 22.57 -17.01 -39.03
N ASP A 598 22.17 -18.28 -38.94
CA ASP A 598 22.84 -19.29 -38.12
C ASP A 598 23.31 -20.44 -39.02
N GLY A 599 24.56 -20.33 -39.51
CA GLY A 599 25.24 -21.37 -40.28
C GLY A 599 24.78 -21.51 -41.74
N GLY A 600 24.29 -20.43 -42.36
CA GLY A 600 23.67 -20.46 -43.70
C GLY A 600 22.18 -20.80 -43.67
N VAL A 601 21.54 -20.69 -42.50
CA VAL A 601 20.10 -20.93 -42.29
C VAL A 601 19.48 -19.72 -41.58
N ALA A 602 18.37 -19.22 -42.11
CA ALA A 602 17.61 -18.17 -41.45
C ALA A 602 16.86 -18.72 -40.22
N LYS A 603 17.23 -18.27 -39.02
CA LYS A 603 16.63 -18.70 -37.74
C LYS A 603 16.25 -17.52 -36.88
N LEU A 604 15.39 -17.74 -35.89
CA LEU A 604 15.07 -16.74 -34.86
C LEU A 604 16.06 -16.78 -33.70
N LYS A 605 16.72 -15.66 -33.44
CA LYS A 605 17.68 -15.49 -32.35
C LYS A 605 17.00 -15.68 -30.99
N GLY A 606 17.47 -16.65 -30.21
CA GLY A 606 16.89 -16.97 -28.89
C GLY A 606 15.71 -17.96 -28.95
N TYR A 607 15.40 -18.53 -30.11
CA TYR A 607 14.45 -19.63 -30.21
C TYR A 607 14.82 -20.78 -29.26
N SER A 608 13.82 -21.29 -28.54
CA SER A 608 13.93 -22.41 -27.61
C SER A 608 12.55 -23.04 -27.37
N PRO A 609 12.42 -24.26 -26.82
CA PRO A 609 11.12 -24.83 -26.49
C PRO A 609 10.34 -24.00 -25.46
N SER A 610 9.02 -23.93 -25.58
CA SER A 610 8.16 -23.17 -24.66
C SER A 610 6.93 -23.96 -24.25
N SER A 611 6.55 -23.86 -22.96
CA SER A 611 5.34 -24.49 -22.41
C SER A 611 4.10 -23.60 -22.49
N ALA A 612 4.27 -22.28 -22.66
CA ALA A 612 3.17 -21.33 -22.79
C ALA A 612 2.67 -21.24 -24.23
N HIS A 613 1.36 -21.08 -24.43
CA HIS A 613 0.77 -20.91 -25.77
C HIS A 613 0.27 -19.47 -25.92
N ILE A 614 0.93 -18.66 -26.76
CA ILE A 614 0.68 -17.21 -26.87
C ILE A 614 -0.80 -16.87 -27.14
N ASN A 615 -1.48 -17.62 -28.02
CA ASN A 615 -2.92 -17.43 -28.31
C ASN A 615 -3.85 -17.72 -27.11
N ARG A 616 -3.34 -18.31 -26.03
CA ARG A 616 -4.10 -18.60 -24.80
C ARG A 616 -3.82 -17.63 -23.65
N LEU A 617 -2.95 -16.64 -23.86
CA LEU A 617 -2.75 -15.56 -22.92
C LEU A 617 -3.93 -14.58 -22.97
N ASP A 618 -4.05 -13.76 -21.94
CA ASP A 618 -4.93 -12.58 -21.97
C ASP A 618 -4.62 -11.68 -23.18
N ALA A 619 -5.64 -11.01 -23.71
CA ALA A 619 -5.50 -10.20 -24.92
C ALA A 619 -4.48 -9.05 -24.76
N THR A 620 -4.34 -8.51 -23.53
CA THR A 620 -3.39 -7.42 -23.19
C THR A 620 -2.00 -7.93 -22.77
N ALA A 621 -1.84 -9.22 -22.52
CA ALA A 621 -0.61 -9.79 -21.92
C ALA A 621 0.65 -9.52 -22.75
N MET A 622 0.51 -9.47 -24.07
CA MET A 622 1.60 -9.27 -25.03
C MET A 622 1.68 -7.83 -25.58
N ALA A 623 0.75 -6.96 -25.21
CA ALA A 623 0.49 -5.68 -25.87
C ALA A 623 0.82 -4.47 -24.97
N PRO A 624 1.14 -3.30 -25.55
CA PRO A 624 1.33 -2.07 -24.81
C PRO A 624 -0.03 -1.49 -24.38
N ASP A 625 -0.05 -0.64 -23.36
CA ASP A 625 -1.28 -0.09 -22.77
C ASP A 625 -2.25 0.50 -23.82
N GLY A 626 -3.52 0.13 -23.72
CA GLY A 626 -4.58 0.54 -24.66
C GLY A 626 -4.65 -0.27 -25.96
N TYR A 627 -3.79 -1.27 -26.15
CA TYR A 627 -3.78 -2.18 -27.31
C TYR A 627 -3.87 -3.64 -26.87
N GLU A 628 -4.32 -4.52 -27.79
CA GLU A 628 -4.53 -5.94 -27.48
C GLU A 628 -4.36 -6.85 -28.70
N LEU A 629 -4.19 -8.15 -28.46
CA LEU A 629 -4.23 -9.20 -29.48
C LEU A 629 -5.63 -9.30 -30.11
N PRO A 630 -5.77 -9.18 -31.45
CA PRO A 630 -7.04 -9.38 -32.13
C PRO A 630 -7.59 -10.80 -31.91
N SER A 631 -8.89 -10.90 -31.72
CA SER A 631 -9.58 -12.18 -31.48
C SER A 631 -9.69 -13.01 -32.76
N MET A 632 -10.02 -14.31 -32.61
CA MET A 632 -10.39 -15.16 -33.75
C MET A 632 -11.50 -14.52 -34.61
N GLU A 633 -12.47 -13.87 -33.98
CA GLU A 633 -13.58 -13.19 -34.65
C GLU A 633 -13.09 -12.00 -35.48
N ASN A 634 -12.15 -11.19 -34.95
CA ASN A 634 -11.55 -10.08 -35.71
C ASN A 634 -10.84 -10.57 -36.98
N PHE A 635 -10.06 -11.66 -36.91
CA PHE A 635 -9.47 -12.26 -38.10
C PHE A 635 -10.53 -12.86 -39.04
N GLU A 636 -11.61 -13.45 -38.51
CA GLU A 636 -12.70 -14.01 -39.34
C GLU A 636 -13.43 -12.93 -40.16
N ARG A 637 -13.60 -11.71 -39.63
CA ARG A 637 -14.12 -10.56 -40.40
C ARG A 637 -13.29 -10.22 -41.65
N VAL A 638 -12.04 -10.68 -41.75
CA VAL A 638 -11.11 -10.37 -42.84
C VAL A 638 -10.68 -11.61 -43.65
N LEU A 639 -10.64 -12.80 -43.04
CA LEU A 639 -10.09 -14.05 -43.61
C LEU A 639 -11.11 -15.19 -43.73
N ASN A 640 -12.33 -15.08 -43.18
CA ASN A 640 -13.32 -16.16 -43.26
C ASN A 640 -14.26 -15.95 -44.46
N SER A 641 -13.87 -16.53 -45.60
CA SER A 641 -14.57 -16.35 -46.88
C SER A 641 -15.84 -17.19 -46.98
N THR A 642 -16.96 -16.53 -47.30
CA THR A 642 -18.22 -17.17 -47.70
C THR A 642 -18.27 -17.51 -49.19
N SER A 643 -17.30 -17.04 -49.99
CA SER A 643 -17.23 -17.22 -51.45
C SER A 643 -16.19 -18.25 -51.91
N GLY A 644 -15.69 -19.11 -51.02
CA GLY A 644 -14.68 -20.14 -51.31
C GLY A 644 -13.23 -19.74 -50.96
N THR A 645 -12.26 -20.56 -51.36
CA THR A 645 -10.85 -20.48 -50.94
C THR A 645 -10.18 -19.14 -51.26
N ILE A 646 -9.58 -18.49 -50.25
CA ILE A 646 -8.81 -17.25 -50.42
C ILE A 646 -7.39 -17.58 -50.88
N TRP A 647 -7.12 -17.47 -52.18
CA TRP A 647 -5.75 -17.59 -52.70
C TRP A 647 -4.97 -16.29 -52.46
N LEU A 648 -3.91 -16.34 -51.65
CA LEU A 648 -3.16 -15.16 -51.20
C LEU A 648 -2.01 -14.75 -52.13
N MET A 649 -1.51 -15.68 -52.96
CA MET A 649 -0.47 -15.40 -53.97
C MET A 649 -0.99 -14.71 -55.24
N TRP A 650 -2.31 -14.44 -55.31
CA TRP A 650 -2.97 -13.72 -56.40
C TRP A 650 -3.76 -12.52 -55.88
N ASP A 651 -3.74 -11.45 -56.67
CA ASP A 651 -4.67 -10.33 -56.57
C ASP A 651 -6.11 -10.81 -56.85
N GLY A 652 -7.10 -10.20 -56.19
CA GLY A 652 -8.50 -10.56 -56.37
C GLY A 652 -9.37 -10.07 -55.21
N SER A 653 -10.53 -10.69 -55.02
CA SER A 653 -11.43 -10.39 -53.90
C SER A 653 -12.05 -11.65 -53.31
N HIS A 654 -12.74 -11.49 -52.18
CA HIS A 654 -13.60 -12.50 -51.57
C HIS A 654 -14.65 -11.81 -50.69
N THR A 655 -15.74 -12.50 -50.39
CA THR A 655 -16.78 -12.00 -49.48
C THR A 655 -16.66 -12.70 -48.13
N THR A 656 -16.88 -11.96 -47.04
CA THR A 656 -16.92 -12.47 -45.66
C THR A 656 -18.34 -12.35 -45.09
N ALA A 657 -18.62 -12.99 -43.96
CA ALA A 657 -19.92 -12.90 -43.29
C ALA A 657 -20.17 -11.53 -42.59
N TRP A 658 -19.13 -10.69 -42.45
CA TRP A 658 -19.23 -9.41 -41.75
C TRP A 658 -20.26 -8.47 -42.39
N ASN A 659 -21.08 -7.82 -41.57
CA ASN A 659 -22.18 -6.92 -41.96
C ASN A 659 -23.05 -7.45 -43.11
N GLY A 660 -23.31 -8.77 -43.11
CA GLY A 660 -24.21 -9.43 -44.08
C GLY A 660 -23.60 -9.72 -45.46
N GLY A 661 -22.32 -9.39 -45.70
CA GLY A 661 -21.66 -9.69 -46.98
C GLY A 661 -20.53 -8.76 -47.38
N SER A 662 -19.61 -8.43 -46.48
CA SER A 662 -18.52 -7.48 -46.76
C SER A 662 -17.50 -8.05 -47.77
N ASN A 663 -17.26 -7.33 -48.87
CA ASN A 663 -16.35 -7.73 -49.93
C ASN A 663 -14.93 -7.14 -49.72
N ILE A 664 -13.96 -8.02 -49.44
CA ILE A 664 -12.56 -7.66 -49.24
C ILE A 664 -11.80 -7.83 -50.55
N GLN A 665 -11.26 -6.71 -51.04
CA GLN A 665 -10.28 -6.63 -52.12
C GLN A 665 -8.88 -6.95 -51.58
N ARG A 666 -8.03 -7.55 -52.41
CA ARG A 666 -6.69 -8.01 -52.03
C ARG A 666 -5.69 -7.83 -53.16
N ARG A 667 -4.47 -7.41 -52.84
CA ARG A 667 -3.32 -7.41 -53.76
C ARG A 667 -2.06 -7.89 -53.07
N GLN A 668 -1.17 -8.55 -53.81
CA GLN A 668 0.13 -9.01 -53.29
C GLN A 668 1.32 -8.44 -54.06
N ARG A 669 2.45 -8.35 -53.36
CA ARG A 669 3.77 -8.00 -53.90
C ARG A 669 4.82 -8.81 -53.16
N ARG A 670 6.06 -8.78 -53.66
CA ARG A 670 7.17 -9.62 -53.18
C ARG A 670 8.48 -8.86 -53.18
N ARG A 671 9.37 -9.18 -52.23
CA ARG A 671 10.79 -8.78 -52.25
C ARG A 671 11.66 -10.00 -52.58
N ASN A 672 12.80 -9.76 -53.24
CA ASN A 672 13.77 -10.78 -53.69
C ASN A 672 15.23 -10.32 -53.49
N ASP A 673 15.38 -9.24 -52.73
CA ASP A 673 16.56 -8.37 -52.60
C ASP A 673 17.00 -8.24 -51.12
N VAL A 674 16.35 -8.99 -50.23
CA VAL A 674 16.65 -9.05 -48.80
C VAL A 674 17.64 -10.18 -48.55
N THR A 675 18.72 -9.91 -47.84
CA THR A 675 19.73 -10.91 -47.43
C THR A 675 19.97 -10.80 -45.93
N VAL A 676 20.03 -11.94 -45.25
CA VAL A 676 20.35 -12.04 -43.82
C VAL A 676 21.68 -12.76 -43.71
N GLY A 677 22.76 -12.04 -43.38
CA GLY A 677 24.12 -12.61 -43.39
C GLY A 677 24.51 -13.13 -44.78
N SER A 678 24.62 -14.46 -44.91
CA SER A 678 24.85 -15.18 -46.16
C SER A 678 23.56 -15.67 -46.85
N VAL A 679 22.41 -15.61 -46.17
CA VAL A 679 21.14 -16.19 -46.62
C VAL A 679 20.33 -15.17 -47.43
N ALA A 680 20.28 -15.34 -48.75
CA ALA A 680 19.38 -14.58 -49.61
C ALA A 680 17.93 -15.08 -49.45
N LEU A 681 16.98 -14.15 -49.31
CA LEU A 681 15.55 -14.45 -49.14
C LEU A 681 14.75 -14.03 -50.38
N SER A 682 14.40 -15.03 -51.20
CA SER A 682 13.50 -14.89 -52.35
C SER A 682 12.02 -14.80 -51.93
N ASP A 683 11.16 -14.37 -52.86
CA ASP A 683 9.69 -14.43 -52.79
C ASP A 683 9.10 -14.05 -51.41
N LEU A 684 9.62 -13.00 -50.77
CA LEU A 684 9.08 -12.49 -49.51
C LEU A 684 7.76 -11.75 -49.78
N ILE A 685 6.65 -12.48 -49.69
CA ILE A 685 5.31 -11.98 -50.00
C ILE A 685 4.76 -11.09 -48.89
N TYR A 686 4.13 -9.99 -49.32
CA TYR A 686 3.30 -9.14 -48.48
C TYR A 686 2.00 -8.78 -49.22
N ILE A 687 0.91 -8.72 -48.47
CA ILE A 687 -0.45 -8.78 -48.99
C ILE A 687 -1.29 -7.67 -48.35
N GLN A 688 -1.81 -6.75 -49.15
CA GLN A 688 -2.79 -5.78 -48.67
C GLN A 688 -4.21 -6.33 -48.80
N MET A 689 -5.07 -5.98 -47.85
CA MET A 689 -6.52 -6.24 -47.85
C MET A 689 -7.28 -4.95 -47.52
N TYR A 690 -8.34 -4.66 -48.26
CA TYR A 690 -9.14 -3.44 -48.08
C TYR A 690 -10.59 -3.62 -48.52
N ASN A 691 -11.48 -2.77 -48.02
CA ASN A 691 -12.90 -2.70 -48.38
C ASN A 691 -13.15 -1.43 -49.20
N ASN A 692 -13.90 -1.53 -50.30
CA ASN A 692 -14.23 -0.35 -51.12
C ASN A 692 -15.21 0.62 -50.44
N ALA A 693 -15.88 0.20 -49.36
CA ALA A 693 -16.69 1.08 -48.51
C ALA A 693 -15.87 1.86 -47.46
N GLU A 694 -14.58 1.55 -47.30
CA GLU A 694 -13.71 2.09 -46.22
C GLU A 694 -12.45 2.77 -46.82
N GLN A 695 -12.54 3.30 -48.06
CA GLN A 695 -11.42 3.86 -48.84
C GLN A 695 -10.75 5.11 -48.24
N GLN A 696 -11.36 5.74 -47.23
CA GLN A 696 -10.73 6.79 -46.43
C GLN A 696 -9.61 6.27 -45.51
N TYR A 697 -9.51 4.94 -45.34
CA TYR A 697 -8.49 4.27 -44.54
C TYR A 697 -7.49 3.50 -45.41
N GLU A 698 -6.30 3.26 -44.85
CA GLU A 698 -5.23 2.55 -45.53
C GLU A 698 -5.52 1.03 -45.60
N PRO A 699 -5.17 0.32 -46.69
CA PRO A 699 -5.23 -1.14 -46.72
C PRO A 699 -4.45 -1.82 -45.57
N LEU A 700 -5.04 -2.86 -44.96
CA LEU A 700 -4.40 -3.69 -43.94
C LEU A 700 -3.35 -4.59 -44.61
N VAL A 701 -2.06 -4.45 -44.25
CA VAL A 701 -0.96 -5.14 -44.93
C VAL A 701 -0.37 -6.28 -44.10
N TRP A 702 -0.56 -7.53 -44.52
CA TRP A 702 0.08 -8.69 -43.90
C TRP A 702 1.49 -8.91 -44.48
N TYR A 703 2.48 -9.02 -43.59
CA TYR A 703 3.89 -9.26 -43.93
C TYR A 703 4.62 -9.85 -42.71
N GLY A 704 5.80 -10.45 -42.93
CA GLY A 704 6.68 -10.97 -41.88
C GLY A 704 7.34 -12.31 -42.24
N PRO A 705 8.32 -12.80 -41.46
CA PRO A 705 8.96 -14.09 -41.64
C PRO A 705 8.00 -15.28 -41.47
N GLY A 706 8.45 -16.44 -41.90
CA GLY A 706 7.76 -17.70 -41.63
C GLY A 706 7.95 -18.16 -40.19
N ALA A 707 6.96 -18.84 -39.63
CA ALA A 707 7.06 -19.42 -38.28
C ALA A 707 8.24 -20.39 -38.15
N GLN A 708 8.89 -20.44 -36.98
CA GLN A 708 9.85 -21.48 -36.60
C GLN A 708 9.18 -22.43 -35.59
N TRP A 709 9.43 -23.73 -35.76
CA TRP A 709 8.78 -24.84 -35.03
C TRP A 709 9.80 -25.78 -34.37
N ASP A 710 11.06 -25.66 -34.79
CA ASP A 710 12.21 -26.53 -34.50
C ASP A 710 13.49 -25.79 -34.93
N ASP A 711 14.66 -26.37 -34.67
CA ASP A 711 15.96 -25.71 -34.93
C ASP A 711 16.39 -25.68 -36.42
N SER A 712 15.54 -26.17 -37.34
CA SER A 712 15.76 -26.08 -38.79
C SER A 712 15.52 -24.66 -39.35
N GLY A 713 15.11 -23.70 -38.51
CA GLY A 713 14.88 -22.31 -38.88
C GLY A 713 13.47 -21.98 -39.34
N ILE A 714 13.30 -20.76 -39.85
CA ILE A 714 12.01 -20.22 -40.26
C ILE A 714 11.44 -21.02 -41.45
N LYS A 715 10.16 -21.39 -41.42
CA LYS A 715 9.53 -22.10 -42.54
C LYS A 715 9.30 -21.13 -43.70
N HIS A 716 10.24 -21.12 -44.65
CA HIS A 716 10.11 -20.49 -45.95
C HIS A 716 9.90 -21.60 -47.00
N GLY A 717 8.74 -21.58 -47.67
CA GLY A 717 8.35 -22.59 -48.66
C GLY A 717 8.65 -22.12 -50.08
N HIS A 718 7.59 -21.76 -50.81
CA HIS A 718 7.71 -20.84 -51.96
C HIS A 718 7.59 -19.38 -51.49
N TYR A 719 6.94 -19.16 -50.35
CA TYR A 719 6.76 -17.88 -49.66
C TYR A 719 7.01 -18.07 -48.15
N ASN A 720 7.15 -16.97 -47.42
CA ASN A 720 7.15 -16.91 -45.95
C ASN A 720 5.86 -17.49 -45.34
N ALA A 721 5.97 -18.53 -44.51
CA ALA A 721 4.84 -19.21 -43.90
C ALA A 721 4.32 -18.48 -42.64
N MET A 722 3.53 -17.43 -42.84
CA MET A 722 3.05 -16.52 -41.79
C MET A 722 2.04 -17.21 -40.85
N LEU A 723 2.41 -17.38 -39.58
CA LEU A 723 1.52 -17.75 -38.47
C LEU A 723 1.23 -16.50 -37.65
N TRP A 724 -0.04 -16.11 -37.50
CA TRP A 724 -0.41 -14.92 -36.74
C TRP A 724 -0.78 -15.28 -35.30
N ALA A 725 -0.37 -14.42 -34.36
CA ALA A 725 -0.89 -14.47 -32.99
C ALA A 725 -2.37 -14.02 -32.99
N THR A 726 -3.19 -14.66 -32.17
CA THR A 726 -4.65 -14.44 -32.13
C THR A 726 -5.16 -14.75 -30.73
N HIS A 727 -5.96 -13.87 -30.12
CA HIS A 727 -6.55 -14.18 -28.82
C HIS A 727 -7.64 -15.25 -28.98
N SER A 728 -7.41 -16.42 -28.38
CA SER A 728 -8.25 -17.62 -28.48
C SER A 728 -8.05 -18.54 -27.24
N PRO A 729 -8.45 -18.09 -26.04
CA PRO A 729 -8.09 -18.75 -24.77
C PRO A 729 -8.60 -20.20 -24.64
N SER A 730 -9.76 -20.51 -25.22
CA SER A 730 -10.42 -21.81 -25.08
C SER A 730 -9.69 -22.98 -25.76
N ASN A 731 -8.95 -22.73 -26.85
CA ASN A 731 -8.28 -23.80 -27.60
C ASN A 731 -6.90 -23.42 -28.17
N GLY A 732 -6.55 -22.13 -28.24
CA GLY A 732 -5.30 -21.63 -28.82
C GLY A 732 -5.32 -21.48 -30.35
N GLN A 733 -6.46 -21.63 -31.01
CA GLN A 733 -6.59 -21.49 -32.46
C GLN A 733 -6.14 -20.09 -32.93
N GLY A 734 -5.58 -20.04 -34.13
CA GLY A 734 -5.20 -18.81 -34.82
C GLY A 734 -5.32 -19.02 -36.33
N TRP A 735 -4.62 -18.19 -37.09
CA TRP A 735 -4.58 -18.26 -38.55
C TRP A 735 -3.16 -18.46 -39.07
N PHE A 736 -3.02 -19.30 -40.10
CA PHE A 736 -1.76 -19.66 -40.72
C PHE A 736 -1.87 -19.58 -42.25
N TYR A 737 -0.85 -19.01 -42.88
CA TYR A 737 -0.60 -19.11 -44.31
C TYR A 737 0.65 -19.96 -44.52
N ASN A 738 0.51 -21.13 -45.14
CA ASN A 738 1.62 -22.10 -45.23
C ASN A 738 2.71 -21.71 -46.24
N GLY A 739 2.40 -20.86 -47.23
CA GLY A 739 3.40 -20.38 -48.21
C GLY A 739 4.03 -21.46 -49.11
N THR A 740 3.58 -22.71 -49.05
CA THR A 740 4.04 -23.80 -49.92
C THR A 740 3.11 -23.95 -51.12
N MET A 741 3.58 -24.52 -52.24
CA MET A 741 2.75 -24.72 -53.45
C MET A 741 1.46 -25.55 -53.22
N ALA A 742 1.39 -26.33 -52.14
CA ALA A 742 0.20 -27.09 -51.75
C ALA A 742 -0.73 -26.34 -50.77
N GLY A 743 -0.33 -25.18 -50.24
CA GLY A 743 -1.03 -24.42 -49.20
C GLY A 743 -0.88 -22.91 -49.36
N LEU A 744 -1.43 -22.37 -50.46
CA LEU A 744 -1.33 -20.94 -50.83
C LEU A 744 -2.56 -20.10 -50.41
N TYR A 745 -3.26 -20.55 -49.37
CA TYR A 745 -4.45 -19.94 -48.77
C TYR A 745 -4.30 -19.87 -47.25
N PRO A 746 -5.02 -18.98 -46.53
CA PRO A 746 -5.01 -18.96 -45.09
C PRO A 746 -5.93 -20.07 -44.56
N ASN A 747 -5.49 -20.78 -43.54
CA ASN A 747 -6.30 -21.76 -42.82
C ASN A 747 -6.24 -21.51 -41.32
N LYS A 748 -7.30 -21.93 -40.62
CA LYS A 748 -7.30 -21.97 -39.16
C LYS A 748 -6.25 -22.98 -38.69
N ASN A 749 -5.35 -22.56 -37.82
CA ASN A 749 -4.34 -23.37 -37.17
C ASN A 749 -3.90 -22.69 -35.87
N GLY A 750 -3.94 -23.40 -34.74
CA GLY A 750 -3.36 -22.89 -33.50
C GLY A 750 -1.83 -22.98 -33.48
N ALA A 751 -1.27 -24.01 -34.12
CA ALA A 751 0.06 -24.56 -33.84
C ALA A 751 0.21 -24.98 -32.36
N GLY A 752 1.42 -25.30 -31.92
CA GLY A 752 1.79 -25.63 -30.54
C GLY A 752 2.41 -24.46 -29.77
N SER A 753 2.78 -24.69 -28.52
CA SER A 753 3.43 -23.69 -27.66
C SER A 753 4.84 -23.28 -28.14
N ASN A 754 5.56 -24.22 -28.76
CA ASN A 754 6.88 -24.00 -29.35
C ASN A 754 6.86 -23.11 -30.59
N ASP A 755 5.73 -22.93 -31.26
CA ASP A 755 5.76 -22.34 -32.60
C ASP A 755 5.74 -20.80 -32.54
N THR A 756 6.62 -20.16 -33.30
CA THR A 756 6.74 -18.69 -33.28
C THR A 756 5.65 -18.03 -34.13
N ARG A 757 5.20 -16.84 -33.74
CA ARG A 757 4.09 -16.13 -34.39
C ARG A 757 4.42 -14.67 -34.65
N LEU A 758 3.85 -14.13 -35.71
CA LEU A 758 3.80 -12.71 -35.99
C LEU A 758 2.83 -12.05 -35.02
N LEU A 759 3.33 -11.10 -34.24
CA LEU A 759 2.56 -10.34 -33.26
C LEU A 759 2.09 -9.03 -33.89
N ARG A 760 0.78 -8.78 -33.84
CA ARG A 760 0.14 -7.54 -34.30
C ARG A 760 -1.07 -7.28 -33.44
N PHE A 761 -1.29 -6.03 -33.08
CA PHE A 761 -2.37 -5.61 -32.20
C PHE A 761 -3.56 -5.00 -32.95
N LYS A 762 -4.70 -4.93 -32.28
CA LYS A 762 -5.71 -3.89 -32.50
C LYS A 762 -5.63 -2.85 -31.37
N LYS A 763 -6.19 -1.67 -31.58
CA LYS A 763 -6.55 -0.78 -30.47
C LYS A 763 -7.65 -1.48 -29.64
N SER A 764 -7.51 -1.49 -28.32
CA SER A 764 -8.58 -1.90 -27.39
C SER A 764 -9.75 -0.93 -27.51
N ASP A 765 -10.97 -1.43 -27.37
CA ASP A 765 -12.18 -0.67 -27.66
C ASP A 765 -12.27 0.61 -26.81
N VAL A 766 -12.73 1.73 -27.40
CA VAL A 766 -12.68 3.07 -26.77
C VAL A 766 -14.04 3.77 -26.84
N GLU A 767 -14.50 4.31 -25.72
CA GLU A 767 -15.75 5.07 -25.59
C GLU A 767 -15.67 6.46 -26.25
N TYR A 768 -14.51 7.12 -26.18
CA TYR A 768 -14.30 8.47 -26.72
C TYR A 768 -13.16 8.51 -27.75
N ILE A 769 -13.49 8.95 -28.96
CA ILE A 769 -12.51 9.34 -29.99
C ILE A 769 -12.54 10.86 -30.14
N TYR A 770 -11.38 11.51 -30.05
CA TYR A 770 -11.24 12.98 -30.13
C TYR A 770 -10.51 13.43 -31.42
N GLU A 771 -10.82 14.66 -31.86
CA GLU A 771 -10.37 15.25 -33.14
C GLU A 771 -8.94 15.82 -33.12
#